data_AF-A0A7C4Z2R2-F1
#
_entry.id   AF-A0A7C4Z2R2-F1
#
_cell.length_a   1.000
_cell.length_b   1.000
_cell.length_c   1.000
_cell.angle_alpha   90.00
_cell.angle_beta   90.00
_cell.angle_gamma   90.00
#
_symmetry.space_group_name_H-M   'P 1'
#
loop_
_entity.id
_entity.type
_entity.pdbx_description
1 polymer ?
#
loop_
_entity_poly.entity_id
_entity_poly.type
_entity_poly.pdbx_seq_one_letter_code
_entity_poly.pdbx_strand_id
1 'polypeptide(L)'
;MKFIEKIKTKLLKIEEKKLLLFISLTIFLYLLIWLFSFWPGVMTYDSIAEWGEAMSGMYGNWHPVPYALMMRAVYLLFHYPVFLTFFQIATFAFLVGFVTLVLSRLSNLGYKKFLPLVLVIFFPFFAILNVTLWKDIIFADAVLLAAISFYLLIKSDDKSRLPWYMITSILGIFIALIFRHNGIILIIPLALAAALVPDKRKKIIVIAIIPFLCAYIFNGPFLNLLKVNRTTILQEQVRLKVIAAANHYNPNLYNVDERNFLYSLQPQKYWDSAYSCVSIDPLTFNKEMLASWPMLDSSSQKADEQKIAEYHRLFNKAITNSPGSVVKDKACSALFIFGIKSGQNRYADHTPVNEVGLKMSPKIPQLNSLMKKYLGLTINSPQRIIFWGGWLWAVMAAFYAFKFFVYRRWAEFIYSLFGISIVSSVFLGPASDFRYIYPGILCTIFLPLLPLDPDSDSREWNLIDHFLSWWRAQSFKRYIKKDSVVVDIGCGDGQMLSRLSGVIKKGHGIDQGFHIARSVDHECKNIDFHQVDVEKDLMPLKTSTADTVLLIAVLEHLNRPEVVLGEINRVLKENGQLILTTPSPRAKPVLEFLAYRLGLISKEEIEDHKKYFSPKDITESLVASGFKESDISIKHFQFGLNTICVAKKSKKKVKKELTTYPGWLSSNKMGLIFFGVLLSVYMIWFLSFYPAVMSSDSFNQWADAVNFSFTNWHPYIYAFIMSLLGSIWNTPATMAIFQILFMSSAVAVYLGFAWKKGVNKAVIILTLSLFVILPQIGIYNVSIWKDVLYTILVMSSLLIATVVFDKNGASRIQLLGIVSFSVLAAAVRLNGIIFLLVPIIVALFAVRISKQKYFLIGATILVSACVFLLLPRVLN
;
A
#
# COMPACT_ATOMS: atom_id res chain seq x y z
N MET A 1 30.45 -18.45 39.39
CA MET A 1 30.59 -18.76 37.95
C MET A 1 29.29 -18.68 37.15
N LYS A 2 28.17 -19.28 37.59
CA LYS A 2 26.86 -19.21 36.87
C LYS A 2 26.27 -17.79 36.68
N PHE A 3 26.64 -16.81 37.50
CA PHE A 3 26.24 -15.40 37.33
C PHE A 3 27.01 -14.71 36.18
N ILE A 4 28.28 -15.08 35.97
CA ILE A 4 29.14 -14.55 34.90
C ILE A 4 28.75 -15.19 33.54
N GLU A 5 28.33 -16.45 33.51
CA GLU A 5 27.76 -17.10 32.31
C GLU A 5 26.41 -16.51 31.89
N LYS A 6 25.57 -16.08 32.85
CA LYS A 6 24.29 -15.40 32.58
C LYS A 6 24.48 -13.97 32.06
N ILE A 7 25.62 -13.35 32.36
CA ILE A 7 26.03 -12.06 31.78
C ILE A 7 26.62 -12.26 30.37
N LYS A 8 27.35 -13.35 30.11
CA LYS A 8 27.83 -13.72 28.76
C LYS A 8 26.70 -13.99 27.75
N THR A 9 25.55 -14.47 28.20
CA THR A 9 24.35 -14.65 27.35
C THR A 9 23.55 -13.36 27.12
N LYS A 10 23.79 -12.30 27.91
CA LYS A 10 23.20 -10.96 27.70
C LYS A 10 24.13 -9.96 27.01
N LEU A 11 25.43 -10.23 26.95
CA LEU A 11 26.41 -9.42 26.22
C LEU A 11 26.56 -9.94 24.79
N LEU A 12 26.48 -9.03 23.81
CA LEU A 12 26.71 -9.29 22.38
C LEU A 12 27.91 -10.22 22.14
N LYS A 13 27.76 -11.24 21.26
CA LYS A 13 28.88 -12.07 20.80
C LYS A 13 29.96 -11.16 20.18
N ILE A 14 31.22 -11.56 20.24
CA ILE A 14 32.34 -10.72 19.75
C ILE A 14 32.13 -10.27 18.29
N GLU A 15 31.63 -11.16 17.44
CA GLU A 15 31.31 -10.86 16.03
C GLU A 15 30.14 -9.87 15.87
N GLU A 16 29.15 -9.92 16.75
CA GLU A 16 28.03 -8.97 16.77
C GLU A 16 28.48 -7.57 17.18
N LYS A 17 29.39 -7.48 18.17
CA LYS A 17 30.02 -6.21 18.55
C LYS A 17 30.83 -5.63 17.41
N LYS A 18 31.60 -6.48 16.70
CA LYS A 18 32.36 -6.08 15.52
C LYS A 18 31.44 -5.57 14.40
N LEU A 19 30.32 -6.24 14.14
CA LEU A 19 29.35 -5.80 13.12
C LEU A 19 28.72 -4.44 13.47
N LEU A 20 28.21 -4.30 14.71
CA LEU A 20 27.64 -3.04 15.19
C LEU A 20 28.67 -1.91 15.07
N LEU A 21 29.88 -2.11 15.59
CA LEU A 21 30.96 -1.13 15.54
C LEU A 21 31.35 -0.79 14.10
N PHE A 22 31.48 -1.77 13.22
CA PHE A 22 31.85 -1.57 11.82
C PHE A 22 30.82 -0.71 11.08
N ILE A 23 29.53 -1.04 11.18
CA ILE A 23 28.46 -0.27 10.51
C ILE A 23 28.38 1.14 11.09
N SER A 24 28.36 1.26 12.42
CA SER A 24 28.27 2.56 13.07
C SER A 24 29.49 3.43 12.75
N LEU A 25 30.71 2.90 12.81
CA LEU A 25 31.91 3.66 12.47
C LEU A 25 31.92 4.08 10.99
N THR A 26 31.48 3.20 10.08
CA THR A 26 31.43 3.52 8.65
C THR A 26 30.47 4.67 8.37
N ILE A 27 29.25 4.62 8.93
CA ILE A 27 28.26 5.70 8.79
C ILE A 27 28.76 6.98 9.45
N PHE A 28 29.34 6.85 10.64
CA PHE A 28 29.89 7.97 11.38
C PHE A 28 30.98 8.70 10.58
N LEU A 29 31.97 7.97 10.04
CA LEU A 29 33.03 8.53 9.19
C LEU A 29 32.46 9.16 7.91
N TYR A 30 31.49 8.50 7.27
CA TYR A 30 30.80 9.07 6.11
C TYR A 30 30.12 10.41 6.44
N LEU A 31 29.41 10.51 7.56
CA LEU A 31 28.74 11.74 7.98
C LEU A 31 29.73 12.82 8.46
N LEU A 32 30.90 12.45 8.97
CA LEU A 32 31.96 13.42 9.26
C LEU A 32 32.45 14.14 8.00
N ILE A 33 32.55 13.45 6.85
CA ILE A 33 32.89 14.08 5.56
C ILE A 33 31.89 15.20 5.24
N TRP A 34 30.60 14.95 5.48
CA TRP A 34 29.55 15.96 5.33
C TRP A 34 29.67 17.07 6.38
N LEU A 35 29.96 16.75 7.64
CA LEU A 35 30.14 17.75 8.69
C LEU A 35 31.30 18.71 8.37
N PHE A 36 32.44 18.21 7.90
CA PHE A 36 33.56 19.05 7.47
C PHE A 36 33.21 19.94 6.27
N SER A 37 32.33 19.45 5.40
CA SER A 37 31.80 20.22 4.27
C SER A 37 30.87 21.35 4.71
N PHE A 38 30.10 21.15 5.78
CA PHE A 38 29.10 22.11 6.28
C PHE A 38 29.45 22.65 7.67
N TRP A 39 30.75 22.73 8.01
CA TRP A 39 31.23 23.04 9.35
C TRP A 39 30.70 24.38 9.89
N PRO A 40 30.36 24.49 11.19
CA PRO A 40 30.29 23.45 12.23
C PRO A 40 29.02 22.59 12.21
N GLY A 41 28.19 22.74 11.18
CA GLY A 41 26.84 22.23 11.06
C GLY A 41 25.95 23.30 10.40
N VAL A 42 24.88 22.88 9.74
CA VAL A 42 23.90 23.80 9.14
C VAL A 42 22.88 24.20 10.20
N MET A 43 22.55 25.49 10.27
CA MET A 43 21.55 26.01 11.21
C MET A 43 20.52 26.86 10.48
N THR A 44 19.25 26.74 10.86
CA THR A 44 18.18 27.64 10.39
C THR A 44 17.85 28.68 11.45
N TYR A 45 16.98 29.65 11.13
CA TYR A 45 16.49 30.63 12.10
C TYR A 45 16.00 29.99 13.41
N ASP A 46 15.19 28.93 13.35
CA ASP A 46 14.75 28.16 14.53
C ASP A 46 15.94 27.71 15.40
N SER A 47 16.94 27.04 14.81
CA SER A 47 18.09 26.49 15.53
C SER A 47 18.99 27.58 16.12
N ILE A 48 19.08 28.73 15.44
CA ILE A 48 19.84 29.90 15.89
C ILE A 48 19.13 30.55 17.08
N ALA A 49 17.81 30.69 17.02
CA ALA A 49 17.00 31.22 18.11
C ALA A 49 17.07 30.30 19.35
N GLU A 50 16.96 28.98 19.17
CA GLU A 50 17.14 27.99 20.25
C GLU A 50 18.55 28.04 20.84
N TRP A 51 19.59 28.30 20.02
CA TRP A 51 20.94 28.50 20.51
C TRP A 51 21.06 29.80 21.33
N GLY A 52 20.40 30.88 20.92
CA GLY A 52 20.31 32.12 21.70
C GLY A 52 19.61 31.93 23.06
N GLU A 53 18.56 31.11 23.11
CA GLU A 53 17.91 30.71 24.37
C GLU A 53 18.88 29.91 25.26
N ALA A 54 19.62 28.97 24.68
CA ALA A 54 20.62 28.19 25.40
C ALA A 54 21.73 29.07 26.02
N MET A 55 22.20 30.08 25.28
CA MET A 55 23.18 31.06 25.75
C MET A 55 22.62 31.93 26.88
N SER A 56 21.41 32.49 26.70
CA SER A 56 20.80 33.40 27.68
C SER A 56 20.29 32.69 28.94
N GLY A 57 19.92 31.41 28.82
CA GLY A 57 19.26 30.65 29.89
C GLY A 57 17.79 31.03 30.11
N MET A 58 17.23 31.86 29.22
CA MET A 58 15.82 32.22 29.21
C MET A 58 15.11 31.38 28.15
N TYR A 59 14.11 30.61 28.57
CA TYR A 59 13.40 29.67 27.68
C TYR A 59 11.96 30.09 27.45
N GLY A 60 11.49 29.97 26.22
CA GLY A 60 10.09 30.06 25.86
C GLY A 60 9.51 28.68 25.52
N ASN A 61 8.18 28.53 25.57
CA ASN A 61 7.49 27.31 25.14
C ASN A 61 7.18 27.26 23.62
N TRP A 62 7.57 28.28 22.85
CA TRP A 62 7.47 28.27 21.38
C TRP A 62 8.46 27.27 20.74
N HIS A 63 9.57 26.97 21.42
CA HIS A 63 10.50 25.91 21.11
C HIS A 63 10.42 24.76 22.13
N PRO A 64 10.77 23.53 21.76
CA PRO A 64 10.92 22.43 22.71
C PRO A 64 12.07 22.67 23.68
N VAL A 65 11.71 23.08 24.90
CA VAL A 65 12.66 23.35 26.00
C VAL A 65 13.69 22.24 26.23
N PRO A 66 13.39 20.92 26.12
CA PRO A 66 14.43 19.90 26.24
C PRO A 66 15.59 20.05 25.27
N TYR A 67 15.32 20.47 24.03
CA TYR A 67 16.34 20.66 23.02
C TYR A 67 17.21 21.89 23.34
N ALA A 68 16.59 22.98 23.79
CA ALA A 68 17.30 24.17 24.26
C ALA A 68 18.18 23.87 25.50
N LEU A 69 17.69 23.05 26.45
CA LEU A 69 18.49 22.58 27.59
C LEU A 69 19.68 21.72 27.15
N MET A 70 19.49 20.85 26.15
CA MET A 70 20.57 20.06 25.58
C MET A 70 21.61 20.94 24.88
N MET A 71 21.17 21.94 24.11
CA MET A 71 22.05 22.96 23.54
C MET A 71 22.79 23.74 24.63
N ARG A 72 22.13 24.08 25.76
CA ARG A 72 22.79 24.75 26.89
C ARG A 72 23.85 23.88 27.52
N ALA A 73 23.59 22.59 27.74
CA ALA A 73 24.60 21.68 28.26
C ALA A 73 25.84 21.64 27.36
N VAL A 74 25.65 21.57 26.03
CA VAL A 74 26.74 21.64 25.06
C VAL A 74 27.45 22.99 25.10
N TYR A 75 26.70 24.09 25.17
CA TYR A 75 27.27 25.44 25.28
C TYR A 75 28.13 25.60 26.54
N LEU A 76 27.63 25.18 27.70
CA LEU A 76 28.36 25.28 28.97
C LEU A 76 29.64 24.42 29.00
N LEU A 77 29.63 23.27 28.33
CA LEU A 77 30.78 22.36 28.29
C LEU A 77 31.79 22.74 27.21
N PHE A 78 31.33 23.15 26.04
CA PHE A 78 32.17 23.25 24.85
C PHE A 78 32.07 24.57 24.10
N HIS A 79 31.07 25.41 24.36
CA HIS A 79 30.79 26.70 23.68
C HIS A 79 30.54 26.63 22.17
N TYR A 80 30.69 25.47 21.51
CA TYR A 80 30.54 25.31 20.06
C TYR A 80 29.41 24.34 19.68
N PRO A 81 28.54 24.70 18.71
CA PRO A 81 27.40 23.86 18.31
C PRO A 81 27.80 22.54 17.62
N VAL A 82 29.04 22.44 17.11
CA VAL A 82 29.55 21.24 16.41
C VAL A 82 29.46 19.98 17.27
N PHE A 83 29.61 20.11 18.59
CA PHE A 83 29.53 18.96 19.50
C PHE A 83 28.12 18.38 19.56
N LEU A 84 27.09 19.20 19.34
CA LEU A 84 25.72 18.72 19.22
C LEU A 84 25.48 18.00 17.88
N THR A 85 26.04 18.53 16.79
CA THR A 85 26.00 17.84 15.48
C THR A 85 26.73 16.51 15.53
N PHE A 86 27.88 16.46 16.21
CA PHE A 86 28.63 15.23 16.43
C PHE A 86 27.80 14.20 17.22
N PHE A 87 27.14 14.64 18.30
CA PHE A 87 26.26 13.80 19.09
C PHE A 87 25.09 13.23 18.26
N GLN A 88 24.47 14.06 17.43
CA GLN A 88 23.44 13.65 16.47
C GLN A 88 23.96 12.59 15.49
N ILE A 89 25.10 12.84 14.85
CA ILE A 89 25.73 11.91 13.90
C ILE A 89 26.05 10.57 14.60
N ALA A 90 26.63 10.62 15.80
CA ALA A 90 26.96 9.42 16.57
C ALA A 90 25.72 8.61 16.95
N THR A 91 24.64 9.28 17.36
CA THR A 91 23.38 8.65 17.74
C THR A 91 22.74 7.96 16.53
N PHE A 92 22.63 8.66 15.39
CA PHE A 92 22.10 8.09 14.16
C PHE A 92 22.93 6.90 13.66
N ALA A 93 24.27 7.03 13.65
CA ALA A 93 25.17 5.97 13.22
C ALA A 93 25.09 4.73 14.13
N PHE A 94 24.97 4.93 15.44
CA PHE A 94 24.73 3.84 16.39
C PHE A 94 23.38 3.16 16.11
N LEU A 95 22.33 3.94 15.88
CA LEU A 95 20.97 3.42 15.67
C LEU A 95 20.87 2.58 14.39
N VAL A 96 21.49 3.01 13.28
CA VAL A 96 21.53 2.21 12.04
C VAL A 96 22.38 0.94 12.21
N GLY A 97 23.49 1.03 12.95
CA GLY A 97 24.26 -0.15 13.34
C GLY A 97 23.45 -1.12 14.19
N PHE A 98 22.64 -0.60 15.11
CA PHE A 98 21.75 -1.38 15.96
C PHE A 98 20.63 -2.06 15.15
N VAL A 99 20.01 -1.36 14.20
CA VAL A 99 19.09 -1.98 13.21
C VAL A 99 19.76 -3.15 12.51
N THR A 100 20.98 -2.94 12.00
CA THR A 100 21.74 -3.95 11.25
C THR A 100 22.06 -5.18 12.10
N LEU A 101 22.42 -4.96 13.36
CA LEU A 101 22.63 -6.02 14.33
C LEU A 101 21.35 -6.81 14.59
N VAL A 102 20.21 -6.13 14.80
CA VAL A 102 18.92 -6.80 15.00
C VAL A 102 18.55 -7.64 13.76
N LEU A 103 18.74 -7.11 12.55
CA LEU A 103 18.54 -7.84 11.30
C LEU A 103 19.39 -9.11 11.23
N SER A 104 20.66 -9.00 11.58
CA SER A 104 21.61 -10.12 11.56
C SER A 104 21.29 -11.20 12.60
N ARG A 105 20.57 -10.86 13.68
CA ARG A 105 20.17 -11.82 14.71
C ARG A 105 18.90 -12.58 14.35
N LEU A 106 17.99 -11.91 13.66
CA LEU A 106 16.66 -12.46 13.39
C LEU A 106 16.60 -13.23 12.06
N SER A 107 17.62 -13.13 11.21
CA SER A 107 17.63 -13.79 9.89
C SER A 107 19.04 -14.02 9.34
N ASN A 108 19.24 -15.16 8.67
CA ASN A 108 20.51 -15.47 7.99
C ASN A 108 20.61 -14.75 6.64
N LEU A 109 20.88 -13.44 6.68
CA LEU A 109 20.79 -12.55 5.52
C LEU A 109 22.03 -12.51 4.62
N GLY A 110 23.13 -13.19 4.97
CA GLY A 110 24.39 -13.11 4.23
C GLY A 110 24.85 -11.65 4.05
N TYR A 111 25.03 -11.20 2.79
CA TYR A 111 25.40 -9.81 2.46
C TYR A 111 24.24 -8.81 2.59
N LYS A 112 22.97 -9.26 2.61
CA LYS A 112 21.80 -8.36 2.66
C LYS A 112 21.71 -7.57 3.97
N LYS A 113 22.39 -8.01 5.03
CA LYS A 113 22.51 -7.27 6.29
C LYS A 113 23.18 -5.89 6.12
N PHE A 114 23.92 -5.66 5.03
CA PHE A 114 24.54 -4.36 4.73
C PHE A 114 23.60 -3.39 4.00
N LEU A 115 22.36 -3.79 3.68
CA LEU A 115 21.40 -2.92 3.00
C LEU A 115 21.10 -1.60 3.76
N PRO A 116 20.95 -1.57 5.10
CA PRO A 116 20.81 -0.31 5.84
C PRO A 116 21.93 0.70 5.55
N LEU A 117 23.19 0.23 5.51
CA LEU A 117 24.36 1.05 5.21
C LEU A 117 24.29 1.61 3.78
N VAL A 118 23.96 0.75 2.80
CA VAL A 118 23.83 1.17 1.39
C VAL A 118 22.76 2.24 1.23
N LEU A 119 21.61 2.10 1.90
CA LEU A 119 20.51 3.07 1.83
C LEU A 119 20.90 4.42 2.45
N VAL A 120 21.63 4.43 3.56
CA VAL A 120 22.13 5.66 4.19
C VAL A 120 23.09 6.43 3.27
N ILE A 121 23.97 5.71 2.57
CA ILE A 121 24.93 6.33 1.63
C ILE A 121 24.21 6.79 0.36
N PHE A 122 23.27 6.00 -0.15
CA PHE A 122 22.58 6.27 -1.40
C PHE A 122 21.66 7.49 -1.33
N PHE A 123 20.92 7.67 -0.23
CA PHE A 123 19.99 8.79 -0.10
C PHE A 123 20.65 10.02 0.53
N PRO A 124 20.78 11.15 -0.19
CA PRO A 124 21.51 12.34 0.28
C PRO A 124 20.85 13.01 1.49
N PHE A 125 19.53 12.85 1.66
CA PHE A 125 18.82 13.46 2.79
C PHE A 125 19.34 12.94 4.13
N PHE A 126 19.80 11.69 4.23
CA PHE A 126 20.39 11.20 5.49
C PHE A 126 21.59 12.03 5.90
N ALA A 127 22.42 12.42 4.94
CA ALA A 127 23.63 13.13 5.24
C ALA A 127 23.38 14.60 5.57
N ILE A 128 22.67 15.34 4.71
CA ILE A 128 22.40 16.77 4.95
C ILE A 128 21.55 17.00 6.21
N LEU A 129 20.57 16.14 6.49
CA LEU A 129 19.74 16.27 7.69
C LEU A 129 20.54 16.00 8.96
N ASN A 130 21.40 14.96 8.98
CA ASN A 130 22.25 14.66 10.14
C ASN A 130 23.41 15.65 10.36
N VAL A 131 23.68 16.58 9.44
CA VAL A 131 24.59 17.71 9.69
C VAL A 131 23.87 19.03 9.93
N THR A 132 22.53 19.03 9.86
CA THR A 132 21.69 20.18 10.19
C THR A 132 21.23 20.09 11.64
N LEU A 133 21.40 21.16 12.42
CA LEU A 133 21.04 21.23 13.85
C LEU A 133 19.52 21.36 14.05
N TRP A 134 18.78 20.33 13.69
CA TRP A 134 17.34 20.28 13.94
C TRP A 134 16.98 19.28 15.04
N LYS A 135 16.14 19.72 15.97
CA LYS A 135 15.42 18.86 16.93
C LYS A 135 14.69 17.68 16.28
N ASP A 136 14.30 17.82 15.01
CA ASP A 136 13.64 16.78 14.21
C ASP A 136 14.47 15.52 14.03
N ILE A 137 15.79 15.62 14.03
CA ILE A 137 16.66 14.47 13.78
C ILE A 137 16.68 13.56 15.01
N ILE A 138 16.89 14.14 16.20
CA ILE A 138 16.83 13.41 17.46
C ILE A 138 15.42 12.87 17.72
N PHE A 139 14.39 13.65 17.37
CA PHE A 139 13.01 13.19 17.36
C PHE A 139 12.83 11.96 16.46
N ALA A 140 13.36 11.99 15.23
CA ALA A 140 13.27 10.88 14.28
C ALA A 140 14.02 9.63 14.77
N ASP A 141 15.21 9.79 15.33
CA ASP A 141 16.00 8.71 15.92
C ASP A 141 15.26 8.05 17.10
N ALA A 142 14.63 8.87 17.96
CA ALA A 142 13.83 8.38 19.07
C ALA A 142 12.59 7.59 18.61
N VAL A 143 11.93 8.04 17.53
CA VAL A 143 10.81 7.33 16.90
C VAL A 143 11.27 5.98 16.33
N LEU A 144 12.39 5.94 15.61
CA LEU A 144 12.93 4.71 15.04
C LEU A 144 13.35 3.72 16.15
N LEU A 145 14.03 4.20 17.19
CA LEU A 145 14.37 3.39 18.37
C LEU A 145 13.11 2.81 19.02
N ALA A 146 12.09 3.64 19.24
CA ALA A 146 10.83 3.20 19.81
C ALA A 146 10.18 2.11 18.94
N ALA A 147 10.18 2.28 17.61
CA ALA A 147 9.57 1.34 16.67
C ALA A 147 10.30 -0.01 16.62
N ILE A 148 11.64 -0.02 16.59
CA ILE A 148 12.44 -1.26 16.59
C ILE A 148 12.27 -1.99 17.92
N SER A 149 12.37 -1.27 19.03
CA SER A 149 12.21 -1.86 20.36
C SER A 149 10.79 -2.37 20.61
N PHE A 150 9.78 -1.71 20.02
CA PHE A 150 8.41 -2.17 20.03
C PHE A 150 8.25 -3.44 19.19
N TYR A 151 8.84 -3.49 17.99
CA TYR A 151 8.88 -4.71 17.19
C TYR A 151 9.51 -5.89 17.96
N LEU A 152 10.63 -5.65 18.66
CA LEU A 152 11.27 -6.66 19.51
C LEU A 152 10.38 -7.11 20.67
N LEU A 153 9.61 -6.21 21.29
CA LEU A 153 8.63 -6.57 22.33
C LEU A 153 7.58 -7.55 21.80
N ILE A 154 7.07 -7.28 20.59
CA ILE A 154 6.03 -8.11 19.98
C ILE A 154 6.59 -9.48 19.60
N LYS A 155 7.85 -9.55 19.14
CA LYS A 155 8.52 -10.79 18.77
C LYS A 155 9.12 -11.59 19.91
N SER A 156 9.39 -10.96 21.05
CA SER A 156 10.05 -11.62 22.15
C SER A 156 9.07 -12.42 23.02
N ASP A 157 9.43 -13.68 23.29
CA ASP A 157 8.78 -14.52 24.31
C ASP A 157 9.29 -14.27 25.73
N ASP A 158 10.18 -13.30 25.93
CA ASP A 158 10.69 -12.97 27.25
C ASP A 158 9.53 -12.54 28.19
N LYS A 159 9.33 -13.40 29.19
CA LYS A 159 8.32 -13.24 30.25
C LYS A 159 8.77 -12.27 31.35
N SER A 160 9.97 -11.69 31.25
CA SER A 160 10.44 -10.66 32.18
C SER A 160 9.46 -9.50 32.30
N ARG A 161 9.38 -8.95 33.50
CA ARG A 161 8.44 -7.87 33.83
C ARG A 161 8.81 -6.56 33.13
N LEU A 162 10.11 -6.30 32.95
CA LEU A 162 10.67 -5.10 32.32
C LEU A 162 11.91 -5.45 31.49
N PRO A 163 11.75 -5.99 30.27
CA PRO A 163 12.87 -6.25 29.37
C PRO A 163 13.51 -4.94 28.88
N TRP A 164 14.78 -4.99 28.47
CA TRP A 164 15.52 -3.79 28.03
C TRP A 164 14.85 -3.09 26.83
N TYR A 165 14.25 -3.83 25.90
CA TYR A 165 13.55 -3.25 24.76
C TYR A 165 12.29 -2.47 25.21
N MET A 166 11.64 -2.88 26.31
CA MET A 166 10.53 -2.12 26.90
C MET A 166 11.02 -0.78 27.48
N ILE A 167 12.18 -0.76 28.13
CA ILE A 167 12.80 0.47 28.64
C ILE A 167 13.16 1.40 27.48
N THR A 168 13.81 0.88 26.43
CA THR A 168 14.19 1.70 25.27
C THR A 168 12.99 2.20 24.47
N SER A 169 11.88 1.44 24.41
CA SER A 169 10.62 1.94 23.83
C SER A 169 10.04 3.08 24.65
N ILE A 170 9.98 2.96 25.98
CA ILE A 170 9.52 4.03 26.87
C ILE A 170 10.39 5.27 26.69
N LEU A 171 11.72 5.11 26.69
CA LEU A 171 12.66 6.21 26.51
C LEU A 171 12.49 6.89 25.14
N GLY A 172 12.39 6.12 24.06
CA GLY A 172 12.19 6.64 22.71
C GLY A 172 10.88 7.41 22.56
N ILE A 173 9.77 6.87 23.10
CA ILE A 173 8.47 7.56 23.08
C ILE A 173 8.51 8.82 23.95
N PHE A 174 9.12 8.76 25.13
CA PHE A 174 9.26 9.93 26.00
C PHE A 174 10.02 11.05 25.29
N ILE A 175 11.22 10.77 24.76
CA ILE A 175 12.03 11.73 24.00
C ILE A 175 11.21 12.29 22.83
N ALA A 176 10.50 11.43 22.10
CA ALA A 176 9.69 11.87 20.98
C ALA A 176 8.57 12.85 21.39
N LEU A 177 7.90 12.61 22.52
CA LEU A 177 6.84 13.46 23.06
C LEU A 177 7.35 14.84 23.55
N ILE A 178 8.53 14.89 24.17
CA ILE A 178 9.07 16.13 24.74
C ILE A 178 9.81 16.98 23.70
N PHE A 179 10.37 16.38 22.64
CA PHE A 179 11.06 17.12 21.56
C PHE A 179 10.10 17.64 20.48
N ARG A 180 8.90 17.06 20.30
CA ARG A 180 7.90 17.54 19.34
C ARG A 180 6.49 17.25 19.86
N HIS A 181 5.61 18.24 19.79
CA HIS A 181 4.17 18.05 20.07
C HIS A 181 3.52 16.99 19.16
N ASN A 182 3.99 16.86 17.92
CA ASN A 182 3.56 15.80 16.99
C ASN A 182 3.95 14.39 17.44
N GLY A 183 4.85 14.23 18.42
CA GLY A 183 5.17 12.94 19.03
C GLY A 183 3.96 12.25 19.67
N ILE A 184 2.90 13.00 20.00
CA ILE A 184 1.65 12.44 20.53
C ILE A 184 0.99 11.44 19.56
N ILE A 185 1.24 11.59 18.26
CA ILE A 185 0.71 10.71 17.22
C ILE A 185 1.19 9.26 17.41
N LEU A 186 2.34 9.05 18.05
CA LEU A 186 2.88 7.70 18.36
C LEU A 186 2.00 6.89 19.31
N ILE A 187 1.13 7.55 20.09
CA ILE A 187 0.20 6.89 21.00
C ILE A 187 -0.90 6.14 20.25
N ILE A 188 -1.31 6.61 19.07
CA ILE A 188 -2.38 5.98 18.27
C ILE A 188 -1.96 4.57 17.79
N PRO A 189 -0.78 4.37 17.16
CA PRO A 189 -0.23 3.05 16.86
C PRO A 189 -0.18 2.10 18.06
N LEU A 190 0.23 2.60 19.23
CA LEU A 190 0.36 1.80 20.44
C LEU A 190 -1.01 1.38 21.01
N ALA A 191 -1.99 2.29 21.00
CA ALA A 191 -3.36 1.99 21.42
C ALA A 191 -4.00 0.94 20.51
N LEU A 192 -3.81 1.07 19.19
CA LEU A 192 -4.27 0.07 18.22
C LEU A 192 -3.57 -1.28 18.45
N ALA A 193 -2.25 -1.28 18.65
CA ALA A 193 -1.52 -2.52 18.94
C ALA A 193 -1.94 -3.17 20.27
N ALA A 194 -2.27 -2.39 21.30
CA ALA A 194 -2.78 -2.92 22.58
C ALA A 194 -4.15 -3.59 22.42
N ALA A 195 -5.02 -3.05 21.56
CA ALA A 195 -6.30 -3.68 21.23
C ALA A 195 -6.11 -5.01 20.49
N LEU A 196 -5.09 -5.07 19.64
CA LEU A 196 -4.90 -6.13 18.66
C LEU A 196 -3.96 -7.27 19.07
N VAL A 197 -3.08 -7.06 20.06
CA VAL A 197 -2.14 -8.09 20.57
C VAL A 197 -2.46 -8.40 22.04
N PRO A 198 -3.50 -9.23 22.32
CA PRO A 198 -4.03 -9.43 23.66
C PRO A 198 -2.99 -9.97 24.65
N ASP A 199 -2.12 -10.88 24.20
CA ASP A 199 -1.11 -11.53 25.07
C ASP A 199 -0.04 -10.56 25.60
N LYS A 200 0.22 -9.47 24.87
CA LYS A 200 1.21 -8.43 25.25
C LYS A 200 0.55 -7.13 25.70
N ARG A 201 -0.80 -7.06 25.73
CA ARG A 201 -1.59 -5.84 25.98
C ARG A 201 -1.12 -5.06 27.20
N LYS A 202 -0.90 -5.72 28.33
CA LYS A 202 -0.44 -5.06 29.58
C LYS A 202 0.91 -4.35 29.38
N LYS A 203 1.87 -4.98 28.70
CA LYS A 203 3.18 -4.38 28.41
C LYS A 203 3.05 -3.19 27.44
N ILE A 204 2.20 -3.31 26.42
CA ILE A 204 1.94 -2.22 25.46
C ILE A 204 1.31 -1.01 26.15
N ILE A 205 0.32 -1.24 27.03
CA ILE A 205 -0.32 -0.17 27.83
C ILE A 205 0.73 0.55 28.70
N VAL A 206 1.62 -0.20 29.35
CA VAL A 206 2.71 0.39 30.15
C VAL A 206 3.63 1.28 29.29
N ILE A 207 4.00 0.80 28.09
CA ILE A 207 4.83 1.54 27.14
C ILE A 207 4.13 2.79 26.60
N ALA A 208 2.79 2.83 26.55
CA ALA A 208 2.05 4.02 26.15
C ALA A 208 1.86 5.02 27.31
N ILE A 209 1.48 4.54 28.50
CA ILE A 209 1.08 5.41 29.62
C ILE A 209 2.28 6.05 30.32
N ILE A 210 3.34 5.28 30.63
CA ILE A 210 4.49 5.82 31.37
C ILE A 210 5.12 7.03 30.67
N PRO A 211 5.54 6.93 29.38
CA PRO A 211 6.17 8.08 28.74
C PRO A 211 5.20 9.25 28.55
N PHE A 212 3.90 9.00 28.40
CA PHE A 212 2.89 10.06 28.36
C PHE A 212 2.80 10.81 29.70
N LEU A 213 2.71 10.10 30.82
CA LEU A 213 2.68 10.71 32.15
C LEU A 213 3.98 11.47 32.44
N CYS A 214 5.13 10.88 32.10
CA CYS A 214 6.43 11.54 32.22
C CYS A 214 6.48 12.83 31.37
N ALA A 215 6.02 12.78 30.12
CA ALA A 215 5.97 13.95 29.24
C ALA A 215 4.99 15.02 29.75
N TYR A 216 3.86 14.62 30.33
CA TYR A 216 2.91 15.54 30.96
C TYR A 216 3.52 16.25 32.18
N ILE A 217 4.18 15.49 33.08
CA ILE A 217 4.89 16.03 34.24
C ILE A 217 6.03 16.96 33.78
N PHE A 218 6.74 16.56 32.72
CA PHE A 218 7.81 17.36 32.16
C PHE A 218 7.28 18.69 31.60
N ASN A 219 6.32 18.64 30.68
CA ASN A 219 5.79 19.82 29.99
C ASN A 219 4.92 20.73 30.88
N GLY A 220 4.49 20.26 32.05
CA GLY A 220 3.73 21.05 33.03
C GLY A 220 4.58 21.46 34.24
N PRO A 221 4.53 20.71 35.36
CA PRO A 221 5.25 21.04 36.60
C PRO A 221 6.73 21.37 36.43
N PHE A 222 7.47 20.58 35.65
CA PHE A 222 8.92 20.77 35.53
C PHE A 222 9.27 22.06 34.75
N LEU A 223 8.58 22.35 33.64
CA LEU A 223 8.79 23.61 32.93
C LEU A 223 8.38 24.84 33.77
N ASN A 224 7.38 24.70 34.65
CA ASN A 224 7.04 25.78 35.59
C ASN A 224 8.16 26.06 36.59
N LEU A 225 8.86 25.02 37.08
CA LEU A 225 10.03 25.17 37.94
C LEU A 225 11.18 25.91 37.22
N LEU A 226 11.33 25.68 35.92
CA LEU A 226 12.32 26.37 35.08
C LEU A 226 11.90 27.79 34.68
N LYS A 227 10.74 28.29 35.15
CA LYS A 227 10.19 29.61 34.82
C LYS A 227 10.12 29.86 33.30
N VAL A 228 9.74 28.84 32.54
CA VAL A 228 9.60 28.94 31.08
C VAL A 228 8.51 29.95 30.73
N ASN A 229 8.83 30.90 29.86
CA ASN A 229 7.88 31.88 29.34
C ASN A 229 6.84 31.17 28.48
N ARG A 230 5.57 31.28 28.88
CA ARG A 230 4.45 30.74 28.10
C ARG A 230 4.02 31.77 27.05
N THR A 231 3.85 31.30 25.82
CA THR A 231 3.29 32.02 24.69
C THR A 231 2.26 31.15 23.95
N THR A 232 1.25 31.78 23.35
CA THR A 232 0.29 31.12 22.44
C THR A 232 0.63 31.29 20.96
N ILE A 233 1.71 31.98 20.61
CA ILE A 233 2.07 32.36 19.23
C ILE A 233 2.05 31.17 18.26
N LEU A 234 2.54 30.00 18.67
CA LEU A 234 2.53 28.81 17.81
C LEU A 234 1.11 28.38 17.37
N GLN A 235 0.12 28.51 18.27
CA GLN A 235 -1.28 28.23 17.94
C GLN A 235 -1.84 29.30 17.00
N GLU A 236 -1.48 30.56 17.23
CA GLU A 236 -1.93 31.69 16.41
C GLU A 236 -1.34 31.66 14.98
N GLN A 237 -0.14 31.12 14.78
CA GLN A 237 0.44 30.91 13.45
C GLN A 237 -0.36 29.92 12.58
N VAL A 238 -0.92 28.87 13.20
CA VAL A 238 -1.80 27.93 12.48
C VAL A 238 -3.06 28.64 11.99
N ARG A 239 -3.63 29.53 12.82
CA ARG A 239 -4.77 30.36 12.42
C ARG A 239 -4.40 31.34 11.31
N LEU A 240 -3.20 31.94 11.39
CA LEU A 240 -2.70 32.89 10.40
C LEU A 240 -2.66 32.27 9.01
N LYS A 241 -2.14 31.04 8.93
CA LYS A 241 -2.06 30.30 7.66
C LYS A 241 -3.44 30.06 7.05
N VAL A 242 -4.42 29.70 7.87
CA VAL A 242 -5.79 29.47 7.40
C VAL A 242 -6.45 30.77 6.92
N ILE A 243 -6.28 31.87 7.66
CA ILE A 243 -6.76 33.20 7.25
C ILE A 243 -6.10 33.63 5.93
N ALA A 244 -4.76 33.50 5.83
CA ALA A 244 -4.02 33.88 4.64
C ALA A 244 -4.41 33.03 3.41
N ALA A 245 -4.57 31.72 3.58
CA ALA A 245 -5.06 30.83 2.53
C ALA A 245 -6.47 31.22 2.06
N ALA A 246 -7.36 31.56 2.98
CA ALA A 246 -8.71 32.00 2.66
C ALA A 246 -8.72 33.36 1.96
N ASN A 247 -7.90 34.32 2.40
CA ASN A 247 -7.73 35.62 1.75
C ASN A 247 -7.20 35.46 0.31
N HIS A 248 -6.27 34.52 0.09
CA HIS A 248 -5.69 34.27 -1.23
C HIS A 248 -6.67 33.56 -2.19
N TYR A 249 -7.30 32.46 -1.76
CA TYR A 249 -8.16 31.66 -2.63
C TYR A 249 -9.60 32.17 -2.72
N ASN A 250 -10.02 33.04 -1.80
CA ASN A 250 -11.33 33.69 -1.80
C ASN A 250 -11.22 35.17 -1.33
N PRO A 251 -10.72 36.07 -2.18
CA PRO A 251 -10.45 37.48 -1.82
C PRO A 251 -11.68 38.27 -1.34
N ASN A 252 -12.88 37.82 -1.71
CA ASN A 252 -14.15 38.44 -1.33
C ASN A 252 -14.72 37.91 -0.01
N LEU A 253 -14.03 36.99 0.67
CA LEU A 253 -14.50 36.40 1.93
C LEU A 253 -14.64 37.43 3.05
N TYR A 254 -13.64 38.29 3.17
CA TYR A 254 -13.56 39.32 4.21
C TYR A 254 -14.20 40.62 3.69
N ASN A 255 -15.01 41.28 4.51
CA ASN A 255 -15.57 42.58 4.16
C ASN A 255 -14.52 43.69 4.37
N VAL A 256 -14.89 44.96 4.15
CA VAL A 256 -13.96 46.10 4.26
C VAL A 256 -13.39 46.24 5.68
N ASP A 257 -14.24 46.16 6.70
CA ASP A 257 -13.81 46.31 8.11
C ASP A 257 -12.90 45.15 8.56
N GLU A 258 -13.23 43.93 8.14
CA GLU A 258 -12.43 42.74 8.42
C GLU A 258 -11.06 42.80 7.74
N ARG A 259 -10.99 43.30 6.49
CA ARG A 259 -9.70 43.55 5.82
C ARG A 259 -8.91 44.65 6.52
N ASN A 260 -9.57 45.74 6.95
CA ASN A 260 -8.91 46.80 7.69
C ASN A 260 -8.31 46.27 9.01
N PHE A 261 -9.01 45.35 9.68
CA PHE A 261 -8.46 44.64 10.83
C PHE A 261 -7.21 43.82 10.45
N LEU A 262 -7.25 43.00 9.39
CA LEU A 262 -6.07 42.23 8.93
C LEU A 262 -4.89 43.14 8.56
N TYR A 263 -5.17 44.30 7.96
CA TYR A 263 -4.16 45.29 7.59
C TYR A 263 -3.60 46.05 8.79
N SER A 264 -4.36 46.12 9.89
CA SER A 264 -3.86 46.62 11.18
C SER A 264 -2.83 45.69 11.83
N LEU A 265 -2.85 44.39 11.48
CA LEU A 265 -1.86 43.41 11.97
C LEU A 265 -0.56 43.44 11.16
N GLN A 266 -0.67 43.58 9.84
CA GLN A 266 0.46 43.77 8.93
C GLN A 266 -0.03 44.33 7.58
N PRO A 267 0.81 45.09 6.85
CA PRO A 267 0.43 45.71 5.58
C PRO A 267 -0.14 44.75 4.54
N GLN A 268 -1.07 45.24 3.72
CA GLN A 268 -1.71 44.49 2.62
C GLN A 268 -0.69 43.75 1.73
N LYS A 269 0.44 44.39 1.42
CA LYS A 269 1.49 43.81 0.57
C LYS A 269 1.92 42.41 1.04
N TYR A 270 2.01 42.15 2.34
CA TYR A 270 2.40 40.84 2.85
C TYR A 270 1.29 39.80 2.66
N TRP A 271 0.03 40.15 2.89
CA TRP A 271 -1.11 39.26 2.64
C TRP A 271 -1.21 38.84 1.18
N ASP A 272 -0.91 39.74 0.25
CA ASP A 272 -1.01 39.50 -1.18
C ASP A 272 0.19 38.74 -1.75
N SER A 273 1.41 39.08 -1.31
CA SER A 273 2.66 38.59 -1.93
C SER A 273 3.43 37.55 -1.10
N ALA A 274 3.17 37.44 0.20
CA ALA A 274 3.90 36.54 1.09
C ALA A 274 3.18 35.21 1.38
N TYR A 275 1.91 35.06 0.94
CA TYR A 275 1.21 33.78 1.06
C TYR A 275 1.92 32.67 0.26
N SER A 276 2.18 31.57 0.94
CA SER A 276 2.68 30.34 0.34
C SER A 276 2.02 29.13 1.01
N CYS A 277 1.54 28.21 0.19
CA CYS A 277 1.03 26.93 0.70
C CYS A 277 2.16 26.10 1.35
N VAL A 278 3.42 26.33 0.95
CA VAL A 278 4.59 25.55 1.40
C VAL A 278 5.06 25.98 2.78
N SER A 279 5.20 27.29 3.03
CA SER A 279 5.67 27.81 4.31
C SER A 279 4.89 29.08 4.68
N ILE A 280 4.59 29.21 5.97
CA ILE A 280 3.98 30.42 6.55
C ILE A 280 5.04 31.45 6.96
N ASP A 281 6.31 31.09 6.96
CA ASP A 281 7.40 31.89 7.53
C ASP A 281 7.44 33.34 7.00
N PRO A 282 7.27 33.62 5.68
CA PRO A 282 7.28 34.99 5.17
C PRO A 282 6.16 35.87 5.73
N LEU A 283 5.02 35.28 6.07
CA LEU A 283 3.87 35.97 6.70
C LEU A 283 4.04 36.11 8.21
N THR A 284 4.82 35.23 8.84
CA THR A 284 5.01 35.18 10.29
C THR A 284 6.17 36.05 10.78
N PHE A 285 7.28 36.06 10.05
CA PHE A 285 8.58 36.60 10.49
C PHE A 285 8.97 37.90 9.76
N ASN A 286 8.00 38.75 9.46
CA ASN A 286 8.27 40.13 9.03
C ASN A 286 8.18 41.10 10.22
N LYS A 287 8.83 42.26 10.09
CA LYS A 287 8.98 43.23 11.18
C LYS A 287 7.63 43.71 11.73
N GLU A 288 6.65 43.89 10.84
CA GLU A 288 5.32 44.38 11.19
C GLU A 288 4.53 43.32 11.97
N MET A 289 4.49 42.07 11.48
CA MET A 289 3.81 40.98 12.17
C MET A 289 4.46 40.65 13.53
N LEU A 290 5.79 40.71 13.61
CA LEU A 290 6.52 40.53 14.87
C LEU A 290 6.15 41.58 15.93
N ALA A 291 5.82 42.80 15.53
CA ALA A 291 5.34 43.84 16.43
C ALA A 291 3.88 43.61 16.89
N SER A 292 3.08 42.93 16.07
CA SER A 292 1.67 42.60 16.35
C SER A 292 1.50 41.33 17.20
N TRP A 293 2.44 40.39 17.16
CA TRP A 293 2.34 39.13 17.93
C TRP A 293 2.05 39.31 19.43
N PRO A 294 2.70 40.25 20.15
CA PRO A 294 2.40 40.48 21.57
C PRO A 294 0.95 40.90 21.85
N MET A 295 0.21 41.41 20.86
CA MET A 295 -1.21 41.75 21.01
C MET A 295 -2.13 40.56 20.78
N LEU A 296 -1.69 39.58 19.97
CA LEU A 296 -2.44 38.36 19.65
C LEU A 296 -2.11 37.19 20.59
N ASP A 297 -1.05 37.31 21.39
CA ASP A 297 -0.63 36.31 22.37
C ASP A 297 -1.39 36.53 23.69
N SER A 298 -2.31 35.64 24.04
CA SER A 298 -3.12 35.78 25.27
C SER A 298 -2.29 35.63 26.56
N SER A 299 -1.04 35.18 26.47
CA SER A 299 -0.10 35.14 27.60
C SER A 299 0.82 36.37 27.70
N SER A 300 0.76 37.28 26.72
CA SER A 300 1.53 38.52 26.72
C SER A 300 0.90 39.59 27.62
N GLN A 301 1.73 40.42 28.26
CA GLN A 301 1.26 41.62 28.98
C GLN A 301 0.62 42.66 28.04
N LYS A 302 0.90 42.58 26.74
CA LYS A 302 0.35 43.46 25.70
C LYS A 302 -0.87 42.86 24.98
N ALA A 303 -1.42 41.75 25.49
CA ALA A 303 -2.55 41.08 24.89
C ALA A 303 -3.75 42.03 24.75
N ASP A 304 -4.40 41.99 23.59
CA ASP A 304 -5.60 42.74 23.30
C ASP A 304 -6.75 41.76 23.06
N GLU A 305 -7.62 41.59 24.05
CA GLU A 305 -8.71 40.61 24.01
C GLU A 305 -9.67 40.84 22.83
N GLN A 306 -9.90 42.10 22.45
CA GLN A 306 -10.76 42.42 21.32
C GLN A 306 -10.12 41.99 20.00
N LYS A 307 -8.82 42.28 19.81
CA LYS A 307 -8.08 41.81 18.63
C LYS A 307 -7.99 40.29 18.57
N ILE A 308 -7.78 39.62 19.69
CA ILE A 308 -7.74 38.14 19.75
C ILE A 308 -9.10 37.56 19.34
N ALA A 309 -10.20 38.08 19.90
CA ALA A 309 -11.54 37.63 19.58
C ALA A 309 -11.86 37.82 18.09
N GLU A 310 -11.52 38.98 17.54
CA GLU A 310 -11.73 39.28 16.12
C GLU A 310 -10.87 38.36 15.22
N TYR A 311 -9.61 38.15 15.57
CA TYR A 311 -8.70 37.23 14.87
C TYR A 311 -9.24 35.79 14.85
N HIS A 312 -9.74 35.29 15.99
CA HIS A 312 -10.36 33.97 16.07
C HIS A 312 -11.68 33.90 15.30
N ARG A 313 -12.47 34.98 15.27
CA ARG A 313 -13.70 35.08 14.46
C ARG A 313 -13.38 34.96 12.96
N LEU A 314 -12.36 35.66 12.47
CA LEU A 314 -11.93 35.59 11.06
C LEU A 314 -11.38 34.22 10.66
N PHE A 315 -10.67 33.55 11.57
CA PHE A 315 -10.25 32.17 11.40
C PHE A 315 -11.45 31.22 11.28
N ASN A 316 -12.42 31.33 12.18
CA ASN A 316 -13.63 30.50 12.12
C ASN A 316 -14.40 30.74 10.82
N LYS A 317 -14.57 32.01 10.42
CA LYS A 317 -15.19 32.40 9.14
C LYS A 317 -14.47 31.78 7.93
N ALA A 318 -13.13 31.73 7.93
CA ALA A 318 -12.38 31.05 6.88
C ALA A 318 -12.72 29.56 6.76
N ILE A 319 -12.82 28.86 7.90
CA ILE A 319 -13.14 27.43 7.93
C ILE A 319 -14.58 27.17 7.51
N THR A 320 -15.53 27.95 8.02
CA THR A 320 -16.97 27.71 7.80
C THR A 320 -17.45 28.18 6.43
N ASN A 321 -16.97 29.35 5.97
CA ASN A 321 -17.46 30.00 4.76
C ASN A 321 -16.51 29.80 3.57
N SER A 322 -15.30 29.30 3.79
CA SER A 322 -14.36 28.97 2.71
C SER A 322 -13.57 27.66 2.94
N PRO A 323 -14.23 26.53 3.27
CA PRO A 323 -13.54 25.27 3.52
C PRO A 323 -12.73 24.79 2.30
N GLY A 324 -13.18 25.13 1.08
CA GLY A 324 -12.44 24.84 -0.15
C GLY A 324 -11.05 25.49 -0.22
N SER A 325 -10.86 26.66 0.38
CA SER A 325 -9.57 27.35 0.45
C SER A 325 -8.58 26.61 1.35
N VAL A 326 -9.06 26.10 2.49
CA VAL A 326 -8.26 25.28 3.41
C VAL A 326 -7.86 23.96 2.75
N VAL A 327 -8.80 23.31 2.05
CA VAL A 327 -8.51 22.07 1.30
C VAL A 327 -7.49 22.33 0.20
N LYS A 328 -7.58 23.44 -0.55
CA LYS A 328 -6.61 23.82 -1.58
C LYS A 328 -5.21 24.06 -1.00
N ASP A 329 -5.10 24.79 0.10
CA ASP A 329 -3.83 25.01 0.81
C ASP A 329 -3.16 23.70 1.22
N LYS A 330 -3.94 22.79 1.82
CA LYS A 330 -3.44 21.49 2.29
C LYS A 330 -3.13 20.53 1.13
N ALA A 331 -3.92 20.53 0.07
CA ALA A 331 -3.62 19.77 -1.15
C ALA A 331 -2.30 20.26 -1.79
N CYS A 332 -2.11 21.57 -1.87
CA CYS A 332 -0.88 22.19 -2.37
C CYS A 332 0.34 21.80 -1.52
N SER A 333 0.20 21.85 -0.19
CA SER A 333 1.19 21.38 0.79
C SER A 333 1.55 19.91 0.57
N ALA A 334 0.56 19.04 0.39
CA ALA A 334 0.76 17.61 0.17
C ALA A 334 1.49 17.31 -1.15
N LEU A 335 1.13 18.00 -2.24
CA LEU A 335 1.82 17.87 -3.53
C LEU A 335 3.28 18.29 -3.45
N PHE A 336 3.59 19.28 -2.61
CA PHE A 336 4.97 19.61 -2.29
C PHE A 336 5.62 18.45 -1.54
N ILE A 337 5.12 18.02 -0.38
CA ILE A 337 5.76 16.95 0.40
C ILE A 337 5.99 15.66 -0.41
N PHE A 338 5.04 15.29 -1.29
CA PHE A 338 5.16 14.13 -2.17
C PHE A 338 6.16 14.28 -3.33
N GLY A 339 6.87 15.41 -3.44
CA GLY A 339 7.90 15.60 -4.46
C GLY A 339 7.35 15.96 -5.84
N ILE A 340 6.02 16.06 -5.98
CA ILE A 340 5.33 16.32 -7.24
C ILE A 340 5.53 17.79 -7.64
N LYS A 341 5.21 18.72 -6.72
CA LYS A 341 5.42 20.16 -6.93
C LYS A 341 6.86 20.58 -6.55
N SER A 342 7.48 21.44 -7.36
CA SER A 342 8.78 22.07 -7.07
C SER A 342 8.67 23.16 -5.99
N GLY A 343 9.78 23.46 -5.32
CA GLY A 343 9.88 24.57 -4.37
C GLY A 343 11.13 24.48 -3.50
N GLN A 344 11.43 25.55 -2.77
CA GLN A 344 12.76 25.84 -2.23
C GLN A 344 13.12 25.14 -0.91
N ASN A 345 12.16 24.72 -0.08
CA ASN A 345 12.43 24.32 1.31
C ASN A 345 12.54 22.79 1.53
N ARG A 346 13.40 22.09 0.78
CA ARG A 346 13.62 20.63 1.01
C ARG A 346 14.66 20.34 2.08
N TYR A 347 15.71 21.14 2.12
CA TYR A 347 16.82 21.02 3.08
C TYR A 347 17.44 22.40 3.28
N ALA A 348 18.17 22.57 4.39
CA ALA A 348 19.03 23.73 4.60
C ALA A 348 20.46 23.38 4.14
N ASP A 349 21.12 24.31 3.45
CA ASP A 349 22.49 24.14 2.94
C ASP A 349 23.42 25.32 3.27
N HIS A 350 22.91 26.27 4.06
CA HIS A 350 23.62 27.43 4.56
C HIS A 350 23.06 27.85 5.91
N THR A 351 23.90 28.53 6.70
CA THR A 351 23.51 29.16 7.96
C THR A 351 23.26 30.64 7.70
N PRO A 352 22.04 31.16 7.94
CA PRO A 352 21.72 32.58 7.78
C PRO A 352 22.61 33.48 8.64
N VAL A 353 22.80 34.73 8.21
CA VAL A 353 23.42 35.77 9.05
C VAL A 353 22.58 35.97 10.31
N ASN A 354 23.23 36.06 11.46
CA ASN A 354 22.55 36.09 12.75
C ASN A 354 23.28 36.94 13.78
N GLU A 355 22.52 37.34 14.80
CA GLU A 355 22.93 38.23 15.88
C GLU A 355 23.86 37.57 16.90
N VAL A 356 23.85 36.23 16.99
CA VAL A 356 24.70 35.43 17.90
C VAL A 356 26.09 35.14 17.31
N GLY A 357 26.39 35.61 16.10
CA GLY A 357 27.71 35.54 15.48
C GLY A 357 28.10 34.17 14.89
N LEU A 358 27.17 33.20 14.84
CA LEU A 358 27.44 31.87 14.27
C LEU A 358 27.52 31.94 12.74
N LYS A 359 28.53 31.30 12.14
CA LYS A 359 28.71 31.29 10.68
C LYS A 359 29.15 29.92 10.18
N MET A 360 28.62 29.52 9.03
CA MET A 360 29.09 28.33 8.32
C MET A 360 30.46 28.63 7.69
N SER A 361 31.45 27.80 7.98
CA SER A 361 32.84 27.92 7.51
C SER A 361 33.37 26.55 7.08
N PRO A 362 33.09 26.09 5.85
CA PRO A 362 33.53 24.80 5.35
C PRO A 362 35.04 24.59 5.57
N LYS A 363 35.43 23.48 6.20
CA LYS A 363 36.85 23.16 6.41
C LYS A 363 37.53 22.69 5.12
N ILE A 364 36.74 22.12 4.20
CA ILE A 364 37.19 21.69 2.88
C ILE A 364 36.25 22.30 1.82
N PRO A 365 36.55 23.50 1.30
CA PRO A 365 35.66 24.22 0.38
C PRO A 365 35.34 23.46 -0.92
N GLN A 366 36.31 22.73 -1.48
CA GLN A 366 36.11 21.93 -2.69
C GLN A 366 35.06 20.83 -2.45
N LEU A 367 35.10 20.22 -1.26
CA LEU A 367 34.14 19.18 -0.86
C LEU A 367 32.75 19.77 -0.62
N ASN A 368 32.65 20.96 -0.02
CA ASN A 368 31.37 21.67 0.10
C ASN A 368 30.73 21.92 -1.27
N SER A 369 31.50 22.40 -2.23
CA SER A 369 31.02 22.63 -3.60
C SER A 369 30.51 21.33 -4.25
N LEU A 370 31.25 20.22 -4.08
CA LEU A 370 30.85 18.91 -4.57
C LEU A 370 29.55 18.42 -3.94
N MET A 371 29.42 18.52 -2.61
CA MET A 371 28.21 18.09 -1.88
C MET A 371 27.00 18.95 -2.26
N LYS A 372 27.17 20.27 -2.42
CA LYS A 372 26.11 21.15 -2.92
C LYS A 372 25.70 20.81 -4.35
N LYS A 373 26.65 20.50 -5.23
CA LYS A 373 26.36 20.02 -6.59
C LYS A 373 25.57 18.71 -6.55
N TYR A 374 25.96 17.76 -5.71
CA TYR A 374 25.24 16.50 -5.52
C TYR A 374 23.80 16.73 -5.03
N LEU A 375 23.62 17.57 -4.00
CA LEU A 375 22.29 17.94 -3.51
C LEU A 375 21.45 18.62 -4.61
N GLY A 376 22.03 19.52 -5.39
CA GLY A 376 21.38 20.20 -6.51
C GLY A 376 20.91 19.25 -7.62
N LEU A 377 21.67 18.18 -7.91
CA LEU A 377 21.25 17.14 -8.87
C LEU A 377 20.03 16.36 -8.38
N THR A 378 19.82 16.27 -7.06
CA THR A 378 18.73 15.47 -6.50
C THR A 378 17.41 16.23 -6.32
N ILE A 379 17.44 17.58 -6.30
CA ILE A 379 16.25 18.41 -6.01
C ILE A 379 15.44 18.78 -7.27
N ASN A 380 16.02 18.60 -8.46
CA ASN A 380 15.37 18.89 -9.74
C ASN A 380 14.54 17.70 -10.24
N SER A 381 13.55 17.97 -11.08
CA SER A 381 12.71 16.92 -11.68
C SER A 381 13.49 16.21 -12.80
N PRO A 382 13.44 14.86 -12.91
CA PRO A 382 12.60 13.92 -12.17
C PRO A 382 13.21 13.37 -10.86
N GLN A 383 14.50 13.64 -10.57
CA GLN A 383 15.24 13.07 -9.44
C GLN A 383 14.57 13.38 -8.09
N ARG A 384 13.97 14.56 -7.94
CA ARG A 384 13.24 15.00 -6.74
C ARG A 384 12.18 14.00 -6.30
N ILE A 385 11.50 13.37 -7.25
CA ILE A 385 10.44 12.41 -6.97
C ILE A 385 11.02 11.18 -6.26
N ILE A 386 12.25 10.77 -6.60
CA ILE A 386 12.91 9.60 -6.03
C ILE A 386 13.59 9.94 -4.70
N PHE A 387 14.41 11.00 -4.67
CA PHE A 387 15.24 11.31 -3.51
C PHE A 387 14.50 12.11 -2.44
N TRP A 388 13.55 12.96 -2.82
CA TRP A 388 12.88 13.91 -1.91
C TRP A 388 11.35 13.78 -1.92
N GLY A 389 10.82 12.72 -2.53
CA GLY A 389 9.38 12.48 -2.65
C GLY A 389 8.84 11.62 -1.52
N GLY A 390 7.94 12.18 -0.70
CA GLY A 390 7.22 11.42 0.33
C GLY A 390 6.34 10.28 -0.19
N TRP A 391 6.00 10.27 -1.49
CA TRP A 391 5.05 9.32 -2.08
C TRP A 391 5.56 7.87 -2.04
N LEU A 392 6.87 7.64 -2.26
CA LEU A 392 7.45 6.30 -2.25
C LEU A 392 7.24 5.64 -0.89
N TRP A 393 7.49 6.41 0.17
CA TRP A 393 7.35 5.98 1.56
C TRP A 393 5.89 5.78 1.95
N ALA A 394 4.98 6.61 1.43
CA ALA A 394 3.54 6.44 1.61
C ALA A 394 3.03 5.15 0.91
N VAL A 395 3.51 4.86 -0.30
CA VAL A 395 3.18 3.61 -1.03
C VAL A 395 3.70 2.39 -0.29
N MET A 396 4.94 2.45 0.23
CA MET A 396 5.48 1.37 1.07
C MET A 396 4.64 1.15 2.32
N ALA A 397 4.27 2.21 3.04
CA ALA A 397 3.39 2.12 4.21
C ALA A 397 2.04 1.48 3.87
N ALA A 398 1.41 1.90 2.76
CA ALA A 398 0.16 1.34 2.27
C ALA A 398 0.29 -0.14 1.88
N PHE A 399 1.42 -0.53 1.27
CA PHE A 399 1.72 -1.91 0.94
C PHE A 399 1.79 -2.80 2.19
N TYR A 400 2.48 -2.37 3.25
CA TYR A 400 2.51 -3.13 4.51
C TYR A 400 1.15 -3.17 5.21
N ALA A 401 0.37 -2.08 5.14
CA ALA A 401 -1.01 -2.07 5.63
C ALA A 401 -1.83 -3.14 4.91
N PHE A 402 -1.72 -3.18 3.58
CA PHE A 402 -2.41 -4.17 2.75
C PHE A 402 -1.98 -5.59 3.09
N LYS A 403 -0.68 -5.87 3.21
CA LYS A 403 -0.19 -7.19 3.61
C LYS A 403 -0.75 -7.60 4.98
N PHE A 404 -0.77 -6.71 5.97
CA PHE A 404 -1.42 -6.99 7.24
C PHE A 404 -2.89 -7.36 7.08
N PHE A 405 -3.67 -6.57 6.33
CA PHE A 405 -5.09 -6.86 6.14
C PHE A 405 -5.34 -8.21 5.44
N VAL A 406 -4.42 -8.62 4.55
CA VAL A 406 -4.50 -9.88 3.81
C VAL A 406 -4.06 -11.08 4.65
N TYR A 407 -2.91 -10.98 5.32
CA TYR A 407 -2.25 -12.11 6.00
C TYR A 407 -2.48 -12.13 7.51
N ARG A 408 -3.10 -11.10 8.08
CA ARG A 408 -3.31 -10.90 9.53
C ARG A 408 -2.02 -10.99 10.34
N ARG A 409 -0.88 -10.66 9.72
CA ARG A 409 0.45 -10.65 10.36
C ARG A 409 0.65 -9.35 11.13
N TRP A 410 0.51 -9.41 12.45
CA TRP A 410 0.57 -8.23 13.33
C TRP A 410 1.84 -7.38 13.16
N ALA A 411 2.99 -8.01 12.86
CA ALA A 411 4.23 -7.29 12.60
C ALA A 411 4.14 -6.35 11.37
N GLU A 412 3.37 -6.73 10.34
CA GLU A 412 3.16 -5.88 9.16
C GLU A 412 2.24 -4.69 9.44
N PHE A 413 1.29 -4.84 10.38
CA PHE A 413 0.42 -3.73 10.82
C PHE A 413 1.24 -2.62 11.46
N ILE A 414 2.19 -3.00 12.31
CA ILE A 414 3.05 -2.08 13.04
C ILE A 414 3.84 -1.21 12.04
N TYR A 415 4.39 -1.81 10.98
CA TYR A 415 5.09 -1.07 9.93
C TYR A 415 4.21 -0.02 9.24
N SER A 416 2.95 -0.38 8.98
CA SER A 416 2.00 0.54 8.38
C SER A 416 1.62 1.70 9.31
N LEU A 417 1.51 1.45 10.61
CA LEU A 417 1.14 2.47 11.59
C LEU A 417 2.20 3.57 11.71
N PHE A 418 3.48 3.19 11.73
CA PHE A 418 4.57 4.18 11.73
C PHE A 418 4.68 4.91 10.39
N GLY A 419 4.36 4.25 9.27
CA GLY A 419 4.29 4.90 7.96
C GLY A 419 3.10 5.85 7.77
N ILE A 420 1.95 5.56 8.38
CA ILE A 420 0.75 6.45 8.36
C ILE A 420 1.02 7.76 9.11
N SER A 421 1.94 7.78 10.08
CA SER A 421 2.33 9.01 10.78
C SER A 421 2.84 10.11 9.83
N ILE A 422 3.43 9.73 8.67
CA ILE A 422 3.84 10.63 7.57
C ILE A 422 2.66 11.47 7.09
N VAL A 423 1.51 10.83 6.89
CA VAL A 423 0.29 11.45 6.38
C VAL A 423 -0.24 12.47 7.38
N SER A 424 -0.27 12.14 8.67
CA SER A 424 -0.69 13.09 9.70
C SER A 424 0.22 14.32 9.81
N SER A 425 1.54 14.16 9.66
CA SER A 425 2.49 15.29 9.64
C SER A 425 2.29 16.23 8.44
N VAL A 426 1.78 15.73 7.31
CA VAL A 426 1.44 16.55 6.12
C VAL A 426 0.20 17.43 6.38
N PHE A 427 -0.83 16.88 7.02
CA PHE A 427 -2.09 17.61 7.21
C PHE A 427 -2.06 18.58 8.40
N LEU A 428 -1.32 18.23 9.46
CA LEU A 428 -1.33 18.99 10.73
C LEU A 428 -0.21 20.05 10.82
N GLY A 429 0.78 20.06 9.92
CA GLY A 429 1.91 21.00 9.96
C GLY A 429 1.59 22.42 9.45
N PRO A 430 2.18 23.49 10.05
CA PRO A 430 2.12 24.86 9.51
C PRO A 430 3.07 25.07 8.32
N ALA A 431 4.11 24.25 8.18
CA ALA A 431 5.04 24.25 7.05
C ALA A 431 5.19 22.85 6.45
N SER A 432 5.59 22.78 5.17
CA SER A 432 5.65 21.55 4.37
C SER A 432 7.09 21.06 4.13
N ASP A 433 7.99 21.27 5.10
CA ASP A 433 9.40 20.87 4.97
C ASP A 433 9.58 19.35 5.03
N PHE A 434 10.60 18.87 4.32
CA PHE A 434 10.92 17.43 4.29
C PHE A 434 11.26 16.86 5.67
N ARG A 435 11.78 17.69 6.59
CA ARG A 435 12.12 17.28 7.97
C ARG A 435 10.94 16.71 8.76
N TYR A 436 9.71 17.13 8.48
CA TYR A 436 8.53 16.67 9.21
C TYR A 436 8.11 15.25 8.87
N ILE A 437 8.48 14.74 7.69
CA ILE A 437 8.19 13.36 7.28
C ILE A 437 9.35 12.40 7.56
N TYR A 438 10.53 12.93 7.90
CA TYR A 438 11.75 12.15 8.10
C TYR A 438 11.61 10.99 9.11
N PRO A 439 10.96 11.14 10.29
CA PRO A 439 10.73 10.01 11.21
C PRO A 439 9.98 8.84 10.58
N GLY A 440 8.97 9.13 9.76
CA GLY A 440 8.22 8.10 9.08
C GLY A 440 9.00 7.47 7.93
N ILE A 441 9.87 8.23 7.25
CA ILE A 441 10.82 7.70 6.26
C ILE A 441 11.77 6.69 6.94
N LEU A 442 12.35 7.03 8.08
CA LEU A 442 13.22 6.11 8.84
C LEU A 442 12.51 4.79 9.14
N CYS A 443 11.29 4.88 9.67
CA CYS A 443 10.51 3.68 10.00
C CYS A 443 10.13 2.87 8.76
N THR A 444 9.74 3.51 7.65
CA THR A 444 9.36 2.81 6.41
C THR A 444 10.55 2.25 5.63
N ILE A 445 11.76 2.76 5.83
CA ILE A 445 13.00 2.21 5.27
C ILE A 445 13.49 1.02 6.09
N PHE A 446 13.65 1.19 7.41
CA PHE A 446 14.42 0.24 8.22
C PHE A 446 13.56 -0.87 8.81
N LEU A 447 12.33 -0.58 9.23
CA LEU A 447 11.49 -1.61 9.86
C LEU A 447 11.16 -2.76 8.92
N PRO A 448 10.89 -2.54 7.61
CA PRO A 448 10.55 -3.65 6.75
C PRO A 448 11.70 -4.56 6.34
N LEU A 449 12.94 -4.17 6.65
CA LEU A 449 14.08 -5.06 6.54
C LEU A 449 14.01 -6.17 7.59
N LEU A 450 13.33 -5.92 8.73
CA LEU A 450 13.24 -6.88 9.84
C LEU A 450 12.40 -8.10 9.41
N PRO A 451 12.90 -9.32 9.66
CA PRO A 451 12.22 -10.54 9.24
C PRO A 451 10.91 -10.72 10.00
N LEU A 452 9.91 -11.26 9.32
CA LEU A 452 8.56 -11.31 9.85
C LEU A 452 8.26 -12.61 10.62
N ASP A 453 9.12 -13.63 10.52
CA ASP A 453 9.06 -14.88 11.29
C ASP A 453 10.48 -15.47 11.48
N PRO A 454 10.97 -15.70 12.71
CA PRO A 454 12.28 -16.33 12.94
C PRO A 454 12.23 -17.86 13.08
N ASP A 455 11.06 -18.48 13.30
CA ASP A 455 10.92 -19.93 13.57
C ASP A 455 10.85 -20.80 12.31
N SER A 456 11.29 -20.28 11.18
CA SER A 456 11.12 -20.92 9.89
C SER A 456 12.32 -21.71 9.39
N ASP A 457 13.14 -22.20 10.32
CA ASP A 457 14.17 -23.20 10.03
C ASP A 457 13.58 -24.58 9.65
N SER A 458 12.25 -24.73 9.54
CA SER A 458 11.60 -25.89 8.93
C SER A 458 11.12 -25.56 7.52
N ARG A 459 11.93 -25.89 6.49
CA ARG A 459 11.57 -25.84 5.05
C ARG A 459 10.59 -24.70 4.74
N GLU A 460 10.99 -23.45 4.95
CA GLU A 460 10.07 -22.34 4.75
C GLU A 460 9.80 -22.16 3.26
N TRP A 461 8.59 -22.54 2.84
CA TRP A 461 8.05 -22.15 1.55
C TRP A 461 8.03 -20.63 1.54
N ASN A 462 8.82 -20.00 0.68
CA ASN A 462 8.80 -18.55 0.60
C ASN A 462 7.47 -18.08 -0.02
N LEU A 463 7.21 -16.76 -0.05
CA LEU A 463 5.96 -16.22 -0.61
C LEU A 463 5.71 -16.69 -2.05
N ILE A 464 6.77 -16.93 -2.82
CA ILE A 464 6.68 -17.43 -4.19
C ILE A 464 6.26 -18.90 -4.14
N ASP A 465 6.87 -19.74 -3.32
CA ASP A 465 6.49 -21.15 -3.16
C ASP A 465 5.04 -21.29 -2.69
N HIS A 466 4.63 -20.52 -1.68
CA HIS A 466 3.23 -20.48 -1.22
C HIS A 466 2.27 -20.00 -2.31
N PHE A 467 2.65 -19.00 -3.10
CA PHE A 467 1.87 -18.52 -4.22
C PHE A 467 1.79 -19.56 -5.34
N LEU A 468 2.89 -20.21 -5.69
CA LEU A 468 2.96 -21.26 -6.72
C LEU A 468 2.17 -22.49 -6.29
N SER A 469 2.24 -22.89 -5.01
CA SER A 469 1.42 -23.93 -4.38
C SER A 469 -0.06 -23.59 -4.45
N TRP A 470 -0.42 -22.37 -4.04
CA TRP A 470 -1.80 -21.90 -4.09
C TRP A 470 -2.32 -21.83 -5.53
N TRP A 471 -1.52 -21.37 -6.49
CA TRP A 471 -1.88 -21.31 -7.90
C TRP A 471 -2.02 -22.72 -8.50
N ARG A 472 -1.15 -23.67 -8.14
CA ARG A 472 -1.31 -25.10 -8.43
C ARG A 472 -2.65 -25.61 -7.90
N ALA A 473 -2.94 -25.39 -6.63
CA ALA A 473 -4.20 -25.79 -5.99
C ALA A 473 -5.43 -25.21 -6.72
N GLN A 474 -5.40 -23.94 -7.12
CA GLN A 474 -6.50 -23.33 -7.89
C GLN A 474 -6.67 -23.94 -9.29
N SER A 475 -5.59 -24.47 -9.87
CA SER A 475 -5.62 -25.04 -11.21
C SER A 475 -6.43 -26.34 -11.21
N PHE A 476 -6.30 -27.17 -10.17
CA PHE A 476 -6.99 -28.45 -10.09
C PHE A 476 -8.24 -28.51 -9.19
N LYS A 477 -8.45 -27.57 -8.26
CA LYS A 477 -9.61 -27.58 -7.35
C LYS A 477 -10.96 -27.73 -8.07
N ARG A 478 -11.08 -27.20 -9.29
CA ARG A 478 -12.28 -27.30 -10.14
C ARG A 478 -12.66 -28.74 -10.53
N TYR A 479 -11.71 -29.66 -10.48
CA TYR A 479 -11.93 -31.06 -10.84
C TYR A 479 -12.40 -31.88 -9.64
N ILE A 480 -12.12 -31.44 -8.41
CA ILE A 480 -12.52 -32.16 -7.19
C ILE A 480 -14.02 -32.01 -6.96
N LYS A 481 -14.74 -33.13 -6.92
CA LYS A 481 -16.19 -33.15 -6.67
C LYS A 481 -16.47 -32.96 -5.18
N LYS A 482 -17.57 -32.27 -4.86
CA LYS A 482 -18.07 -32.18 -3.48
C LYS A 482 -18.42 -33.58 -2.95
N ASP A 483 -18.22 -33.81 -1.65
CA ASP A 483 -18.57 -35.04 -0.94
C ASP A 483 -17.87 -36.29 -1.52
N SER A 484 -16.69 -36.12 -2.12
CA SER A 484 -15.88 -37.18 -2.70
C SER A 484 -14.83 -37.74 -1.73
N VAL A 485 -14.35 -38.96 -2.00
CA VAL A 485 -13.17 -39.54 -1.35
C VAL A 485 -11.94 -39.15 -2.17
N VAL A 486 -11.03 -38.39 -1.54
CA VAL A 486 -9.82 -37.86 -2.17
C VAL A 486 -8.57 -38.48 -1.55
N VAL A 487 -7.67 -38.99 -2.38
CA VAL A 487 -6.34 -39.48 -1.96
C VAL A 487 -5.29 -38.50 -2.46
N ASP A 488 -4.37 -38.08 -1.60
CA ASP A 488 -3.25 -37.19 -1.94
C ASP A 488 -1.93 -37.93 -1.73
N ILE A 489 -1.22 -38.22 -2.81
CA ILE A 489 0.04 -38.98 -2.81
C ILE A 489 1.20 -38.00 -2.84
N GLY A 490 2.12 -38.12 -1.89
CA GLY A 490 3.14 -37.11 -1.58
C GLY A 490 2.52 -35.91 -0.86
N CYS A 491 1.67 -36.17 0.15
CA CYS A 491 0.87 -35.12 0.79
C CYS A 491 1.70 -34.17 1.69
N GLY A 492 2.96 -34.48 1.96
CA GLY A 492 3.85 -33.69 2.82
C GLY A 492 3.26 -33.44 4.20
N ASP A 493 3.00 -32.17 4.51
CA ASP A 493 2.47 -31.70 5.78
C ASP A 493 0.92 -31.67 5.85
N GLY A 494 0.24 -32.21 4.82
CA GLY A 494 -1.21 -32.36 4.78
C GLY A 494 -2.01 -31.08 4.50
N GLN A 495 -1.35 -29.95 4.19
CA GLN A 495 -2.03 -28.66 3.95
C GLN A 495 -3.08 -28.70 2.84
N MET A 496 -2.84 -29.48 1.77
CA MET A 496 -3.78 -29.59 0.66
C MET A 496 -5.09 -30.24 1.11
N LEU A 497 -5.01 -31.39 1.77
CA LEU A 497 -6.17 -32.10 2.29
C LEU A 497 -6.89 -31.27 3.36
N SER A 498 -6.17 -30.58 4.25
CA SER A 498 -6.77 -29.67 5.24
C SER A 498 -7.61 -28.57 4.58
N ARG A 499 -7.16 -27.98 3.47
CA ARG A 499 -7.93 -26.98 2.70
C ARG A 499 -9.14 -27.57 1.96
N LEU A 500 -9.16 -28.88 1.75
CA LEU A 500 -10.23 -29.61 1.09
C LEU A 500 -11.22 -30.24 2.08
N SER A 501 -10.89 -30.32 3.37
CA SER A 501 -11.67 -30.97 4.43
C SER A 501 -13.14 -30.57 4.44
N GLY A 502 -13.45 -29.28 4.28
CA GLY A 502 -14.83 -28.76 4.24
C GLY A 502 -15.59 -29.01 2.94
N VAL A 503 -14.97 -29.63 1.93
CA VAL A 503 -15.57 -29.92 0.61
C VAL A 503 -15.65 -31.42 0.34
N ILE A 504 -14.69 -32.20 0.85
CA ILE A 504 -14.57 -33.64 0.61
C ILE A 504 -15.28 -34.42 1.71
N LYS A 505 -15.75 -35.62 1.38
CA LYS A 505 -16.33 -36.54 2.38
C LYS A 505 -15.24 -37.14 3.26
N LYS A 506 -14.14 -37.57 2.63
CA LYS A 506 -13.01 -38.21 3.30
C LYS A 506 -11.71 -37.91 2.53
N GLY A 507 -10.65 -37.59 3.27
CA GLY A 507 -9.29 -37.44 2.73
C GLY A 507 -8.37 -38.56 3.21
N HIS A 508 -7.49 -39.04 2.34
CA HIS A 508 -6.38 -39.94 2.69
C HIS A 508 -5.06 -39.32 2.19
N GLY A 509 -4.18 -38.92 3.10
CA GLY A 509 -2.83 -38.45 2.76
C GLY A 509 -1.82 -39.57 2.86
N ILE A 510 -1.04 -39.78 1.80
CA ILE A 510 -0.01 -40.80 1.70
C ILE A 510 1.34 -40.11 1.51
N ASP A 511 2.30 -40.34 2.40
CA ASP A 511 3.67 -39.80 2.28
C ASP A 511 4.66 -40.72 3.01
N GLN A 512 5.95 -40.68 2.65
CA GLN A 512 7.00 -41.44 3.31
C GLN A 512 7.53 -40.78 4.60
N GLY A 513 7.37 -39.45 4.74
CA GLY A 513 7.96 -38.66 5.81
C GLY A 513 7.18 -38.66 7.14
N PHE A 514 7.88 -38.53 8.26
CA PHE A 514 7.29 -38.48 9.62
C PHE A 514 6.61 -37.13 9.98
N HIS A 515 6.54 -36.17 9.06
CA HIS A 515 6.06 -34.80 9.31
C HIS A 515 4.54 -34.64 9.22
N ILE A 516 3.81 -35.71 8.85
CA ILE A 516 2.40 -35.66 8.46
C ILE A 516 1.46 -35.24 9.62
N ALA A 517 1.87 -35.41 10.88
CA ALA A 517 1.00 -35.24 12.05
C ALA A 517 1.14 -33.90 12.80
N ARG A 518 2.11 -33.03 12.48
CA ARG A 518 2.45 -31.85 13.32
C ARG A 518 1.78 -30.52 12.91
N SER A 519 1.21 -30.41 11.73
CA SER A 519 0.78 -29.15 11.11
C SER A 519 -0.71 -29.06 10.78
N VAL A 520 -1.44 -30.17 10.93
CA VAL A 520 -2.86 -30.23 10.59
C VAL A 520 -3.68 -29.77 11.78
N ASP A 521 -4.53 -28.78 11.55
CA ASP A 521 -5.47 -28.25 12.54
C ASP A 521 -6.27 -29.42 13.16
N HIS A 522 -6.26 -29.55 14.49
CA HIS A 522 -6.88 -30.66 15.23
C HIS A 522 -8.40 -30.77 14.98
N GLU A 523 -9.00 -29.82 14.28
CA GLU A 523 -10.41 -29.80 13.88
C GLU A 523 -10.75 -30.64 12.64
N CYS A 524 -9.76 -31.08 11.83
CA CYS A 524 -10.01 -31.81 10.57
C CYS A 524 -10.31 -33.32 10.78
N LYS A 525 -11.48 -33.66 11.32
CA LYS A 525 -11.87 -35.05 11.68
C LYS A 525 -12.06 -36.03 10.50
N ASN A 526 -12.11 -35.54 9.25
CA ASN A 526 -12.41 -36.36 8.07
C ASN A 526 -11.17 -36.71 7.21
N ILE A 527 -9.96 -36.56 7.73
CA ILE A 527 -8.70 -36.87 7.02
C ILE A 527 -7.93 -37.93 7.78
N ASP A 528 -7.50 -38.98 7.08
CA ASP A 528 -6.56 -39.97 7.61
C ASP A 528 -5.21 -39.81 6.90
N PHE A 529 -4.14 -40.05 7.64
CA PHE A 529 -2.79 -39.98 7.13
C PHE A 529 -2.08 -41.32 7.30
N HIS A 530 -1.35 -41.72 6.26
CA HIS A 530 -0.67 -43.00 6.20
C HIS A 530 0.78 -42.77 5.80
N GLN A 531 1.70 -43.31 6.61
CA GLN A 531 3.11 -43.31 6.27
C GLN A 531 3.43 -44.52 5.39
N VAL A 532 3.68 -44.31 4.10
CA VAL A 532 3.88 -45.37 3.11
C VAL A 532 4.88 -44.92 2.06
N ASP A 533 5.86 -45.78 1.75
CA ASP A 533 6.69 -45.63 0.56
C ASP A 533 5.95 -46.24 -0.65
N VAL A 534 5.31 -45.40 -1.45
CA VAL A 534 4.45 -45.83 -2.57
C VAL A 534 5.23 -46.52 -3.70
N GLU A 535 6.56 -46.47 -3.71
CA GLU A 535 7.38 -47.22 -4.68
C GLU A 535 7.66 -48.67 -4.24
N LYS A 536 7.47 -48.99 -2.95
CA LYS A 536 7.76 -50.30 -2.36
C LYS A 536 6.53 -51.03 -1.82
N ASP A 537 5.58 -50.28 -1.26
CA ASP A 537 4.44 -50.80 -0.54
C ASP A 537 3.11 -50.40 -1.21
N LEU A 538 2.10 -51.25 -1.09
CA LEU A 538 0.73 -50.92 -1.53
C LEU A 538 0.11 -49.88 -0.61
N MET A 539 -0.68 -48.96 -1.18
CA MET A 539 -1.46 -48.03 -0.38
C MET A 539 -2.46 -48.82 0.49
N PRO A 540 -2.65 -48.47 1.78
CA PRO A 540 -3.57 -49.15 2.71
C PRO A 540 -5.04 -48.83 2.41
N LEU A 541 -5.42 -48.90 1.14
CA LEU A 541 -6.72 -48.62 0.57
C LEU A 541 -7.18 -49.80 -0.27
N LYS A 542 -8.46 -50.14 -0.16
CA LYS A 542 -9.08 -51.19 -0.98
C LYS A 542 -9.15 -50.74 -2.45
N THR A 543 -9.22 -51.70 -3.36
CA THR A 543 -9.48 -51.43 -4.78
C THR A 543 -10.78 -50.63 -4.94
N SER A 544 -10.81 -49.65 -5.84
CA SER A 544 -11.99 -48.80 -6.08
C SER A 544 -12.49 -48.01 -4.86
N THR A 545 -11.57 -47.41 -4.09
CA THR A 545 -11.91 -46.57 -2.92
C THR A 545 -12.01 -45.08 -3.26
N ALA A 546 -11.15 -44.57 -4.15
CA ALA A 546 -10.99 -43.14 -4.39
C ALA A 546 -11.86 -42.64 -5.56
N ASP A 547 -12.56 -41.53 -5.36
CA ASP A 547 -13.23 -40.79 -6.45
C ASP A 547 -12.24 -39.89 -7.19
N THR A 548 -11.22 -39.38 -6.48
CA THR A 548 -10.15 -38.55 -7.05
C THR A 548 -8.83 -38.87 -6.37
N VAL A 549 -7.78 -39.04 -7.16
CA VAL A 549 -6.40 -39.15 -6.67
C VAL A 549 -5.61 -37.94 -7.14
N LEU A 550 -4.85 -37.32 -6.24
CA LEU A 550 -3.97 -36.20 -6.49
C LEU A 550 -2.52 -36.70 -6.48
N LEU A 551 -1.75 -36.33 -7.51
CA LEU A 551 -0.31 -36.59 -7.62
C LEU A 551 0.37 -35.28 -8.06
N ILE A 552 0.60 -34.38 -7.10
CA ILE A 552 0.86 -32.96 -7.35
C ILE A 552 2.34 -32.64 -7.12
N ALA A 553 3.11 -32.49 -8.20
CA ALA A 553 4.54 -32.21 -8.15
C ALA A 553 5.32 -33.32 -7.41
N VAL A 554 4.98 -34.57 -7.73
CA VAL A 554 5.56 -35.78 -7.13
C VAL A 554 6.15 -36.69 -8.21
N LEU A 555 5.54 -36.73 -9.40
CA LEU A 555 5.94 -37.62 -10.49
C LEU A 555 7.43 -37.45 -10.87
N GLU A 556 7.93 -36.22 -10.85
CA GLU A 556 9.33 -35.86 -11.13
C GLU A 556 10.35 -36.39 -10.12
N HIS A 557 9.90 -36.79 -8.92
CA HIS A 557 10.74 -37.32 -7.84
C HIS A 557 10.75 -38.86 -7.80
N LEU A 558 9.84 -39.53 -8.52
CA LEU A 558 9.70 -40.99 -8.50
C LEU A 558 10.76 -41.68 -9.37
N ASN A 559 11.29 -42.80 -8.88
CA ASN A 559 12.22 -43.66 -9.61
C ASN A 559 11.48 -44.69 -10.50
N ARG A 560 10.30 -45.14 -10.06
CA ARG A 560 9.43 -46.16 -10.65
C ARG A 560 7.99 -45.65 -10.79
N PRO A 561 7.76 -44.58 -11.58
CA PRO A 561 6.44 -43.94 -11.70
C PRO A 561 5.35 -44.92 -12.17
N GLU A 562 5.69 -45.93 -12.97
CA GLU A 562 4.76 -46.95 -13.47
C GLU A 562 4.10 -47.79 -12.37
N VAL A 563 4.84 -48.09 -11.29
CA VAL A 563 4.32 -48.84 -10.13
C VAL A 563 3.28 -48.00 -9.41
N VAL A 564 3.62 -46.74 -9.14
CA VAL A 564 2.73 -45.78 -8.46
C VAL A 564 1.47 -45.51 -9.31
N LEU A 565 1.62 -45.31 -10.62
CA LEU A 565 0.49 -45.08 -11.53
C LEU A 565 -0.43 -46.30 -11.66
N GLY A 566 0.13 -47.52 -11.64
CA GLY A 566 -0.65 -48.76 -11.58
C GLY A 566 -1.46 -48.88 -10.29
N GLU A 567 -0.84 -48.54 -9.17
CA GLU A 567 -1.49 -48.53 -7.86
C GLU A 567 -2.59 -47.45 -7.77
N ILE A 568 -2.36 -46.28 -8.37
CA ILE A 568 -3.38 -45.24 -8.55
C ILE A 568 -4.58 -45.78 -9.34
N ASN A 569 -4.34 -46.52 -10.43
CA ASN A 569 -5.40 -47.14 -11.21
C ASN A 569 -6.21 -48.13 -10.35
N ARG A 570 -5.55 -48.94 -9.52
CA ARG A 570 -6.21 -49.89 -8.60
C ARG A 570 -7.13 -49.18 -7.60
N VAL A 571 -6.65 -48.14 -6.93
CA VAL A 571 -7.43 -47.45 -5.88
C VAL A 571 -8.55 -46.57 -6.43
N LEU A 572 -8.46 -46.13 -7.69
CA LEU A 572 -9.51 -45.36 -8.34
C LEU A 572 -10.78 -46.19 -8.62
N LYS A 573 -11.93 -45.63 -8.25
CA LYS A 573 -13.24 -46.13 -8.69
C LYS A 573 -13.40 -46.02 -10.21
N GLU A 574 -14.32 -46.79 -10.74
CA GLU A 574 -14.85 -46.57 -12.10
C GLU A 574 -15.40 -45.14 -12.24
N ASN A 575 -15.02 -44.44 -13.32
CA ASN A 575 -15.24 -43.01 -13.54
C ASN A 575 -14.57 -42.08 -12.52
N GLY A 576 -13.71 -42.60 -11.64
CA GLY A 576 -12.78 -41.83 -10.84
C GLY A 576 -11.71 -41.17 -11.72
N GLN A 577 -11.02 -40.19 -11.17
CA GLN A 577 -10.02 -39.43 -11.93
C GLN A 577 -8.71 -39.26 -11.16
N LEU A 578 -7.59 -39.33 -11.88
CA LEU A 578 -6.29 -38.86 -11.45
C LEU A 578 -6.11 -37.41 -11.89
N ILE A 579 -5.63 -36.57 -10.98
CA ILE A 579 -5.16 -35.22 -11.24
C ILE A 579 -3.67 -35.21 -10.93
N LEU A 580 -2.87 -34.96 -11.95
CA LEU A 580 -1.41 -34.96 -11.88
C LEU A 580 -0.87 -33.60 -12.29
N THR A 581 0.13 -33.09 -11.57
CA THR A 581 0.92 -31.94 -12.03
C THR A 581 2.41 -32.22 -11.97
N THR A 582 3.17 -31.69 -12.92
CA THR A 582 4.63 -31.81 -12.95
C THR A 582 5.24 -30.64 -13.75
N PRO A 583 6.45 -30.16 -13.40
CA PRO A 583 7.17 -29.16 -14.16
C PRO A 583 7.33 -29.57 -15.63
N SER A 584 7.13 -28.62 -16.55
CA SER A 584 7.38 -28.89 -17.96
C SER A 584 8.90 -28.91 -18.25
N PRO A 585 9.37 -29.55 -19.33
CA PRO A 585 10.78 -29.50 -19.71
C PRO A 585 11.32 -28.07 -19.91
N ARG A 586 10.44 -27.12 -20.27
CA ARG A 586 10.79 -25.69 -20.41
C ARG A 586 11.09 -25.01 -19.07
N ALA A 587 10.64 -25.58 -17.95
CA ALA A 587 10.86 -25.03 -16.63
C ALA A 587 12.28 -25.24 -16.12
N LYS A 588 12.98 -26.28 -16.59
CA LYS A 588 14.32 -26.64 -16.13
C LYS A 588 15.30 -25.45 -16.07
N PRO A 589 15.56 -24.70 -17.16
CA PRO A 589 16.52 -23.58 -17.12
C PRO A 589 16.09 -22.45 -16.17
N VAL A 590 14.78 -22.20 -16.06
CA VAL A 590 14.23 -21.17 -15.17
C VAL A 590 14.39 -21.58 -13.70
N LEU A 591 14.06 -22.83 -13.37
CA LEU A 591 14.18 -23.37 -12.02
C LEU A 591 15.65 -23.45 -11.59
N GLU A 592 16.54 -23.90 -12.46
CA GLU A 592 17.99 -23.90 -12.19
C GLU A 592 18.54 -22.49 -11.96
N PHE A 593 18.11 -21.50 -12.75
CA PHE A 593 18.51 -20.11 -12.54
C PHE A 593 18.01 -19.57 -11.19
N LEU A 594 16.74 -19.81 -10.85
CA LEU A 594 16.15 -19.40 -9.57
C LEU A 594 16.82 -20.07 -8.38
N ALA A 595 17.16 -21.36 -8.48
CA ALA A 595 17.78 -22.13 -7.41
C ALA A 595 19.27 -21.81 -7.25
N TYR A 596 20.06 -21.97 -8.32
CA TYR A 596 21.53 -21.92 -8.24
C TYR A 596 22.11 -20.50 -8.31
N ARG A 597 21.45 -19.55 -8.98
CA ARG A 597 21.96 -18.16 -9.14
C ARG A 597 21.31 -17.19 -8.17
N LEU A 598 19.98 -17.22 -8.05
CA LEU A 598 19.25 -16.25 -7.23
C LEU A 598 18.97 -16.73 -5.80
N GLY A 599 19.05 -18.04 -5.55
CA GLY A 599 18.73 -18.63 -4.24
C GLY A 599 17.28 -18.36 -3.81
N LEU A 600 16.37 -18.25 -4.78
CA LEU A 600 14.96 -17.93 -4.56
C LEU A 600 14.07 -19.17 -4.43
N ILE A 601 14.57 -20.37 -4.72
CA ILE A 601 13.88 -21.65 -4.50
C ILE A 601 14.91 -22.69 -4.03
N SER A 602 14.45 -23.80 -3.45
CA SER A 602 15.34 -24.84 -2.88
C SER A 602 16.23 -25.47 -3.95
N LYS A 603 17.53 -25.60 -3.67
CA LYS A 603 18.48 -26.31 -4.57
C LYS A 603 18.29 -27.82 -4.48
N GLU A 604 18.13 -28.33 -3.26
CA GLU A 604 17.96 -29.75 -2.96
C GLU A 604 16.73 -30.35 -3.68
N GLU A 605 15.61 -29.61 -3.75
CA GLU A 605 14.41 -30.07 -4.49
C GLU A 605 14.66 -30.17 -6.00
N ILE A 606 15.43 -29.23 -6.57
CA ILE A 606 15.75 -29.24 -8.00
C ILE A 606 16.78 -30.33 -8.33
N GLU A 607 17.72 -30.62 -7.43
CA GLU A 607 18.65 -31.76 -7.57
C GLU A 607 17.93 -33.12 -7.50
N ASP A 608 16.83 -33.19 -6.75
CA ASP A 608 16.07 -34.44 -6.60
C ASP A 608 15.15 -34.76 -7.79
N HIS A 609 14.92 -33.83 -8.72
CA HIS A 609 14.17 -34.09 -9.95
C HIS A 609 14.86 -35.17 -10.82
N LYS A 610 14.28 -36.37 -10.86
CA LYS A 610 14.77 -37.50 -11.67
C LYS A 610 14.50 -37.29 -13.16
N LYS A 611 13.31 -36.76 -13.49
CA LYS A 611 12.87 -36.54 -14.88
C LYS A 611 11.91 -35.35 -14.99
N TYR A 612 12.06 -34.57 -16.06
CA TYR A 612 11.08 -33.59 -16.51
C TYR A 612 10.19 -34.23 -17.58
N PHE A 613 8.90 -34.39 -17.30
CA PHE A 613 7.99 -35.13 -18.17
C PHE A 613 7.36 -34.23 -19.25
N SER A 614 7.48 -34.64 -20.52
CA SER A 614 6.72 -34.05 -21.62
C SER A 614 5.27 -34.56 -21.63
N PRO A 615 4.33 -33.89 -22.33
CA PRO A 615 2.98 -34.41 -22.50
C PRO A 615 2.92 -35.83 -23.07
N LYS A 616 3.87 -36.18 -23.96
CA LYS A 616 3.99 -37.51 -24.54
C LYS A 616 4.39 -38.54 -23.49
N ASP A 617 5.41 -38.23 -22.67
CA ASP A 617 5.85 -39.12 -21.58
C ASP A 617 4.71 -39.42 -20.60
N ILE A 618 3.94 -38.38 -20.21
CA ILE A 618 2.81 -38.53 -19.29
C ILE A 618 1.75 -39.46 -19.90
N THR A 619 1.38 -39.26 -21.16
CA THR A 619 0.39 -40.09 -21.85
C THR A 619 0.86 -41.55 -21.94
N GLU A 620 2.10 -41.79 -22.34
CA GLU A 620 2.67 -43.14 -22.46
C GLU A 620 2.69 -43.87 -21.11
N SER A 621 3.15 -43.22 -20.04
CA SER A 621 3.14 -43.80 -18.69
C SER A 621 1.72 -44.12 -18.20
N LEU A 622 0.76 -43.23 -18.44
CA LEU A 622 -0.64 -43.47 -18.04
C LEU A 622 -1.29 -44.60 -18.85
N VAL A 623 -1.03 -44.69 -20.14
CA VAL A 623 -1.54 -45.77 -20.99
C VAL A 623 -0.95 -47.12 -20.56
N ALA A 624 0.35 -47.17 -20.29
CA ALA A 624 1.01 -48.37 -19.75
C ALA A 624 0.42 -48.81 -18.40
N SER A 625 -0.02 -47.87 -17.56
CA SER A 625 -0.68 -48.14 -16.28
C SER A 625 -2.20 -48.34 -16.36
N GLY A 626 -2.75 -48.58 -17.56
CA GLY A 626 -4.15 -49.00 -17.75
C GLY A 626 -5.17 -47.88 -17.91
N PHE A 627 -4.75 -46.63 -18.17
CA PHE A 627 -5.65 -45.56 -18.62
C PHE A 627 -5.82 -45.60 -20.14
N LYS A 628 -6.93 -45.05 -20.65
CA LYS A 628 -7.13 -44.89 -22.09
C LYS A 628 -6.68 -43.50 -22.52
N GLU A 629 -5.98 -43.42 -23.64
CA GLU A 629 -5.52 -42.16 -24.21
C GLU A 629 -6.67 -41.16 -24.43
N SER A 630 -7.85 -41.64 -24.85
CA SER A 630 -9.05 -40.81 -25.05
C SER A 630 -9.60 -40.16 -23.77
N ASP A 631 -9.20 -40.66 -22.59
CA ASP A 631 -9.64 -40.18 -21.28
C ASP A 631 -8.57 -39.34 -20.57
N ILE A 632 -7.48 -39.02 -21.26
CA ILE A 632 -6.37 -38.19 -20.77
C ILE A 632 -6.51 -36.77 -21.34
N SER A 633 -6.51 -35.78 -20.47
CA SER A 633 -6.51 -34.37 -20.84
C SER A 633 -5.31 -33.66 -20.22
N ILE A 634 -4.41 -33.15 -21.07
CA ILE A 634 -3.20 -32.44 -20.66
C ILE A 634 -3.32 -30.96 -21.03
N LYS A 635 -2.94 -30.08 -20.11
CA LYS A 635 -2.86 -28.63 -20.33
C LYS A 635 -1.61 -28.07 -19.68
N HIS A 636 -1.11 -26.97 -20.21
CA HIS A 636 -0.07 -26.20 -19.53
C HIS A 636 -0.67 -25.05 -18.71
N PHE A 637 0.00 -24.70 -17.62
CA PHE A 637 -0.33 -23.54 -16.78
C PHE A 637 0.98 -22.94 -16.23
N GLN A 638 0.88 -21.85 -15.45
CA GLN A 638 2.06 -21.08 -14.99
C GLN A 638 2.98 -20.68 -16.16
N PHE A 639 2.42 -20.01 -17.17
CA PHE A 639 3.12 -19.55 -18.37
C PHE A 639 3.82 -20.65 -19.19
N GLY A 640 3.31 -21.89 -19.13
CA GLY A 640 3.91 -23.01 -19.86
C GLY A 640 5.00 -23.76 -19.10
N LEU A 641 5.32 -23.31 -17.88
CA LEU A 641 6.36 -23.92 -17.03
C LEU A 641 5.83 -25.10 -16.20
N ASN A 642 4.52 -25.31 -16.18
CA ASN A 642 3.93 -26.43 -15.45
C ASN A 642 2.87 -27.14 -16.30
N THR A 643 2.75 -28.44 -16.11
CA THR A 643 1.81 -29.30 -16.85
C THR A 643 0.81 -29.89 -15.87
N ILE A 644 -0.48 -29.80 -16.19
CA ILE A 644 -1.56 -30.49 -15.48
C ILE A 644 -2.14 -31.56 -16.40
N CYS A 645 -2.29 -32.77 -15.88
CA CYS A 645 -2.93 -33.90 -16.53
C CYS A 645 -4.15 -34.33 -15.70
N VAL A 646 -5.30 -34.53 -16.35
CA VAL A 646 -6.48 -35.14 -15.77
C VAL A 646 -6.80 -36.40 -16.55
N ALA A 647 -6.69 -37.55 -15.92
CA ALA A 647 -6.94 -38.86 -16.52
C ALA A 647 -8.14 -39.53 -15.84
N LYS A 648 -9.13 -39.97 -16.60
CA LYS A 648 -10.30 -40.70 -16.06
C LYS A 648 -10.15 -42.21 -16.23
N LYS A 649 -10.52 -42.97 -15.20
CA LYS A 649 -10.67 -44.41 -15.30
C LYS A 649 -12.03 -44.72 -15.93
N SER A 650 -12.06 -45.06 -17.23
CA SER A 650 -13.33 -45.17 -17.97
C SER A 650 -14.01 -46.52 -17.83
N LYS A 651 -15.33 -46.47 -17.56
CA LYS A 651 -16.25 -47.62 -17.63
C LYS A 651 -16.30 -48.18 -19.07
N LYS A 652 -16.45 -49.51 -19.23
CA LYS A 652 -16.84 -50.11 -20.53
C LYS A 652 -18.15 -49.43 -21.02
N LYS A 653 -18.15 -48.98 -22.28
CA LYS A 653 -18.98 -47.91 -22.88
C LYS A 653 -20.51 -48.08 -22.81
N VAL A 654 -21.22 -46.95 -22.64
CA VAL A 654 -22.25 -46.47 -23.59
C VAL A 654 -22.05 -44.96 -23.79
N LYS A 655 -22.11 -44.52 -25.06
CA LYS A 655 -21.87 -43.14 -25.56
C LYS A 655 -22.93 -42.13 -25.06
N LYS A 656 -22.51 -40.90 -24.74
CA LYS A 656 -23.24 -39.69 -25.16
C LYS A 656 -22.37 -38.42 -25.21
N GLU A 657 -22.51 -37.78 -26.36
CA GLU A 657 -22.29 -36.40 -26.85
C GLU A 657 -21.42 -35.36 -26.12
N LEU A 658 -20.62 -34.69 -26.95
CA LEU A 658 -19.87 -33.45 -26.68
C LEU A 658 -20.78 -32.23 -26.50
N THR A 659 -20.50 -31.43 -25.47
CA THR A 659 -20.74 -29.97 -25.35
C THR A 659 -19.84 -29.46 -24.19
N THR A 660 -19.30 -28.26 -24.07
CA THR A 660 -19.39 -26.97 -24.79
C THR A 660 -18.37 -25.99 -24.19
N TYR A 661 -18.11 -24.90 -24.93
CA TYR A 661 -17.54 -23.61 -24.51
C TYR A 661 -18.31 -22.92 -23.36
N PRO A 662 -17.78 -21.85 -22.71
CA PRO A 662 -18.30 -21.30 -21.45
C PRO A 662 -19.70 -20.64 -21.58
N GLY A 663 -20.66 -21.10 -20.78
CA GLY A 663 -22.08 -20.74 -20.86
C GLY A 663 -22.55 -19.56 -20.00
N TRP A 664 -22.42 -18.33 -20.51
CA TRP A 664 -23.24 -17.21 -20.01
C TRP A 664 -24.04 -16.48 -21.09
N LEU A 665 -23.64 -16.57 -22.36
CA LEU A 665 -24.38 -16.00 -23.50
C LEU A 665 -25.33 -17.01 -24.18
N SER A 666 -25.13 -18.32 -24.01
CA SER A 666 -25.80 -19.34 -24.83
C SER A 666 -27.13 -19.88 -24.27
N SER A 667 -27.64 -19.39 -23.14
CA SER A 667 -28.81 -20.00 -22.48
C SER A 667 -30.05 -19.11 -22.33
N ASN A 668 -30.21 -18.02 -23.10
CA ASN A 668 -31.41 -17.18 -22.98
C ASN A 668 -31.96 -16.72 -24.35
N LYS A 669 -32.74 -17.60 -25.00
CA LYS A 669 -33.42 -17.29 -26.29
C LYS A 669 -34.21 -15.97 -26.24
N MET A 670 -34.82 -15.66 -25.11
CA MET A 670 -35.59 -14.41 -24.94
C MET A 670 -34.71 -13.16 -24.92
N GLY A 671 -33.49 -13.22 -24.36
CA GLY A 671 -32.55 -12.10 -24.40
C GLY A 671 -32.16 -11.72 -25.83
N LEU A 672 -31.94 -12.72 -26.70
CA LEU A 672 -31.66 -12.47 -28.11
C LEU A 672 -32.85 -11.84 -28.85
N ILE A 673 -34.07 -12.25 -28.51
CA ILE A 673 -35.29 -11.63 -29.05
C ILE A 673 -35.39 -10.16 -28.62
N PHE A 674 -35.20 -9.85 -27.33
CA PHE A 674 -35.21 -8.47 -26.84
C PHE A 674 -34.11 -7.62 -27.49
N PHE A 675 -32.91 -8.18 -27.66
CA PHE A 675 -31.82 -7.51 -28.36
C PHE A 675 -32.20 -7.19 -29.82
N GLY A 676 -32.76 -8.15 -30.54
CA GLY A 676 -33.19 -7.97 -31.93
C GLY A 676 -34.26 -6.89 -32.09
N VAL A 677 -35.24 -6.84 -31.18
CA VAL A 677 -36.29 -5.80 -31.17
C VAL A 677 -35.69 -4.41 -30.94
N LEU A 678 -34.88 -4.25 -29.89
CA LEU A 678 -34.25 -2.97 -29.54
C LEU A 678 -33.30 -2.49 -30.65
N LEU A 679 -32.48 -3.39 -31.17
CA LEU A 679 -31.56 -3.09 -32.27
C LEU A 679 -32.34 -2.63 -33.51
N SER A 680 -33.40 -3.33 -33.90
CA SER A 680 -34.19 -2.97 -35.08
C SER A 680 -34.78 -1.57 -34.97
N VAL A 681 -35.32 -1.22 -33.79
CA VAL A 681 -35.90 0.11 -33.54
C VAL A 681 -34.83 1.20 -33.54
N TYR A 682 -33.72 1.00 -32.83
CA TYR A 682 -32.65 1.99 -32.80
C TYR A 682 -31.93 2.13 -34.14
N MET A 683 -31.92 1.09 -34.99
CA MET A 683 -31.44 1.20 -36.35
C MET A 683 -32.35 2.09 -37.22
N ILE A 684 -33.66 2.14 -36.98
CA ILE A 684 -34.56 3.09 -37.67
C ILE A 684 -34.19 4.53 -37.31
N TRP A 685 -33.94 4.80 -36.02
CA TRP A 685 -33.44 6.09 -35.56
C TRP A 685 -32.09 6.42 -36.20
N PHE A 686 -31.16 5.47 -36.21
CA PHE A 686 -29.83 5.65 -36.80
C PHE A 686 -29.91 6.00 -38.29
N LEU A 687 -30.75 5.30 -39.06
CA LEU A 687 -30.96 5.59 -40.48
C LEU A 687 -31.60 6.96 -40.70
N SER A 688 -32.48 7.39 -39.80
CA SER A 688 -33.14 8.70 -39.88
C SER A 688 -32.21 9.87 -39.55
N PHE A 689 -31.19 9.64 -38.71
CA PHE A 689 -30.24 10.65 -38.23
C PHE A 689 -28.80 10.34 -38.65
N TYR A 690 -28.61 9.64 -39.77
CA TYR A 690 -27.28 9.31 -40.29
C TYR A 690 -26.51 10.59 -40.67
N PRO A 691 -25.20 10.71 -40.32
CA PRO A 691 -24.34 9.71 -39.69
C PRO A 691 -24.50 9.61 -38.17
N ALA A 692 -24.86 10.70 -37.49
CA ALA A 692 -25.23 10.76 -36.07
C ALA A 692 -25.72 12.18 -35.73
N VAL A 693 -26.34 12.36 -34.56
CA VAL A 693 -26.63 13.69 -34.00
C VAL A 693 -25.45 14.17 -33.16
N MET A 694 -25.03 15.41 -33.37
CA MET A 694 -23.88 16.01 -32.69
C MET A 694 -24.24 17.41 -32.16
N SER A 695 -23.78 17.72 -30.95
CA SER A 695 -23.76 19.10 -30.45
C SER A 695 -22.41 19.76 -30.75
N SER A 696 -22.28 21.05 -30.44
CA SER A 696 -20.99 21.77 -30.49
C SER A 696 -19.91 21.06 -29.67
N ASP A 697 -20.25 20.59 -28.47
CA ASP A 697 -19.37 19.79 -27.60
C ASP A 697 -18.95 18.48 -28.27
N SER A 698 -19.88 17.76 -28.91
CA SER A 698 -19.59 16.53 -29.64
C SER A 698 -18.65 16.78 -30.82
N PHE A 699 -18.82 17.90 -31.51
CA PHE A 699 -18.01 18.27 -32.66
C PHE A 699 -16.56 18.54 -32.25
N ASN A 700 -16.35 19.29 -31.16
CA ASN A 700 -15.02 19.54 -30.61
C ASN A 700 -14.33 18.23 -30.18
N GLN A 701 -15.07 17.31 -29.53
CA GLN A 701 -14.51 16.02 -29.11
C GLN A 701 -14.20 15.10 -30.29
N TRP A 702 -15.00 15.14 -31.35
CA TRP A 702 -14.71 14.43 -32.59
C TRP A 702 -13.47 15.01 -33.29
N ALA A 703 -13.31 16.34 -33.32
CA ALA A 703 -12.12 16.99 -33.84
C ALA A 703 -10.86 16.62 -33.03
N ASP A 704 -10.95 16.62 -31.69
CA ASP A 704 -9.87 16.15 -30.81
C ASP A 704 -9.50 14.68 -31.10
N ALA A 705 -10.51 13.83 -31.35
CA ALA A 705 -10.33 12.40 -31.65
C ALA A 705 -9.65 12.14 -33.00
N VAL A 706 -10.01 12.92 -34.04
CA VAL A 706 -9.43 12.83 -35.39
C VAL A 706 -8.01 13.39 -35.40
N ASN A 707 -7.77 14.51 -34.72
CA ASN A 707 -6.46 15.17 -34.66
C ASN A 707 -5.52 14.55 -33.62
N PHE A 708 -6.01 13.58 -32.83
CA PHE A 708 -5.30 12.98 -31.70
C PHE A 708 -4.73 14.04 -30.72
N SER A 709 -5.47 15.13 -30.55
CA SER A 709 -5.09 16.31 -29.76
C SER A 709 -6.09 16.48 -28.63
N PHE A 710 -5.79 15.90 -27.47
CA PHE A 710 -6.71 15.90 -26.33
C PHE A 710 -6.48 17.14 -25.45
N THR A 711 -7.53 17.95 -25.28
CA THR A 711 -7.51 19.12 -24.39
C THR A 711 -8.08 18.78 -23.01
N ASN A 712 -7.80 19.61 -22.01
CA ASN A 712 -8.32 19.45 -20.64
C ASN A 712 -9.77 19.94 -20.47
N TRP A 713 -10.38 20.53 -21.50
CA TRP A 713 -11.75 21.02 -21.49
C TRP A 713 -12.79 19.88 -21.51
N HIS A 714 -12.41 18.70 -22.00
CA HIS A 714 -13.28 17.52 -22.09
C HIS A 714 -12.59 16.23 -21.55
N PRO A 715 -13.37 15.22 -21.10
CA PRO A 715 -12.81 13.94 -20.69
C PRO A 715 -12.12 13.21 -21.86
N TYR A 716 -10.78 13.15 -21.85
CA TYR A 716 -9.96 12.59 -22.93
C TYR A 716 -10.27 11.12 -23.28
N ILE A 717 -10.73 10.31 -22.31
CA ILE A 717 -11.12 8.92 -22.56
C ILE A 717 -12.27 8.81 -23.56
N TYR A 718 -13.20 9.76 -23.57
CA TYR A 718 -14.32 9.72 -24.50
C TYR A 718 -13.87 10.00 -25.95
N ALA A 719 -13.02 11.02 -26.14
CA ALA A 719 -12.40 11.31 -27.43
C ALA A 719 -11.46 10.17 -27.89
N PHE A 720 -10.72 9.54 -26.96
CA PHE A 720 -9.89 8.38 -27.27
C PHE A 720 -10.72 7.18 -27.78
N ILE A 721 -11.88 6.90 -27.17
CA ILE A 721 -12.80 5.86 -27.65
C ILE A 721 -13.29 6.19 -29.07
N MET A 722 -13.64 7.46 -29.34
CA MET A 722 -14.00 7.88 -30.69
C MET A 722 -12.86 7.69 -31.69
N SER A 723 -11.61 8.00 -31.30
CA SER A 723 -10.44 7.80 -32.15
C SER A 723 -10.22 6.31 -32.49
N LEU A 724 -10.38 5.42 -31.49
CA LEU A 724 -10.31 3.98 -31.68
C LEU A 724 -11.41 3.46 -32.61
N LEU A 725 -12.66 3.89 -32.42
CA LEU A 725 -13.78 3.48 -33.28
C LEU A 725 -13.66 4.09 -34.69
N GLY A 726 -13.19 5.34 -34.78
CA GLY A 726 -12.90 6.04 -36.02
C GLY A 726 -11.79 5.38 -36.84
N SER A 727 -10.85 4.68 -36.18
CA SER A 727 -9.84 3.86 -36.87
C SER A 727 -10.43 2.65 -37.61
N ILE A 728 -11.61 2.17 -37.19
CA ILE A 728 -12.35 1.10 -37.89
C ILE A 728 -13.10 1.69 -39.08
N TRP A 729 -13.82 2.79 -38.85
CA TRP A 729 -14.52 3.52 -39.89
C TRP A 729 -14.64 5.00 -39.50
N ASN A 730 -13.96 5.88 -40.23
CA ASN A 730 -13.80 7.28 -39.85
C ASN A 730 -15.06 8.10 -40.13
N THR A 731 -16.11 7.86 -39.34
CA THR A 731 -17.40 8.56 -39.40
C THR A 731 -18.06 8.57 -38.02
N PRO A 732 -18.78 9.65 -37.65
CA PRO A 732 -19.59 9.71 -36.43
C PRO A 732 -20.54 8.52 -36.26
N ALA A 733 -20.95 7.90 -37.37
CA ALA A 733 -21.79 6.72 -37.38
C ALA A 733 -21.21 5.53 -36.59
N THR A 734 -19.89 5.39 -36.52
CA THR A 734 -19.28 4.32 -35.69
C THR A 734 -19.61 4.44 -34.22
N MET A 735 -19.64 5.68 -33.72
CA MET A 735 -19.94 5.94 -32.32
C MET A 735 -21.42 5.71 -32.02
N ALA A 736 -22.31 6.16 -32.92
CA ALA A 736 -23.75 5.90 -32.80
C ALA A 736 -24.06 4.39 -32.85
N ILE A 737 -23.48 3.65 -33.80
CA ILE A 737 -23.65 2.19 -33.89
C ILE A 737 -23.12 1.50 -32.62
N PHE A 738 -21.98 1.94 -32.11
CA PHE A 738 -21.41 1.42 -30.85
C PHE A 738 -22.37 1.65 -29.67
N GLN A 739 -22.91 2.86 -29.52
CA GLN A 739 -23.89 3.19 -28.48
C GLN A 739 -25.15 2.32 -28.60
N ILE A 740 -25.68 2.17 -29.81
CA ILE A 740 -26.87 1.35 -30.09
C ILE A 740 -26.64 -0.11 -29.71
N LEU A 741 -25.53 -0.71 -30.15
CA LEU A 741 -25.21 -2.11 -29.87
C LEU A 741 -25.06 -2.34 -28.37
N PHE A 742 -24.34 -1.47 -27.67
CA PHE A 742 -24.12 -1.61 -26.24
C PHE A 742 -25.38 -1.34 -25.42
N MET A 743 -26.19 -0.33 -25.78
CA MET A 743 -27.46 -0.05 -25.13
C MET A 743 -28.43 -1.22 -25.31
N SER A 744 -28.65 -1.67 -26.55
CA SER A 744 -29.51 -2.83 -26.84
C SER A 744 -29.05 -4.07 -26.10
N SER A 745 -27.73 -4.31 -26.02
CA SER A 745 -27.17 -5.44 -25.27
C SER A 745 -27.45 -5.34 -23.77
N ALA A 746 -27.17 -4.18 -23.16
CA ALA A 746 -27.33 -4.00 -21.72
C ALA A 746 -28.81 -4.13 -21.28
N VAL A 747 -29.74 -3.53 -22.02
CA VAL A 747 -31.19 -3.64 -21.75
C VAL A 747 -31.68 -5.06 -22.00
N ALA A 748 -31.27 -5.71 -23.10
CA ALA A 748 -31.68 -7.08 -23.41
C ALA A 748 -31.19 -8.10 -22.37
N VAL A 749 -29.97 -7.94 -21.84
CA VAL A 749 -29.46 -8.79 -20.76
C VAL A 749 -30.26 -8.57 -19.47
N TYR A 750 -30.62 -7.32 -19.14
CA TYR A 750 -31.48 -7.02 -17.99
C TYR A 750 -32.86 -7.67 -18.10
N LEU A 751 -33.56 -7.45 -19.22
CA LEU A 751 -34.89 -8.02 -19.45
C LEU A 751 -34.84 -9.54 -19.53
N GLY A 752 -33.80 -10.11 -20.14
CA GLY A 752 -33.58 -11.55 -20.18
C GLY A 752 -33.34 -12.14 -18.78
N PHE A 753 -32.61 -11.43 -17.91
CA PHE A 753 -32.40 -11.83 -16.53
C PHE A 753 -33.71 -11.77 -15.72
N ALA A 754 -34.49 -10.69 -15.85
CA ALA A 754 -35.80 -10.54 -15.23
C ALA A 754 -36.78 -11.65 -15.69
N TRP A 755 -36.78 -11.98 -16.98
CA TRP A 755 -37.57 -13.09 -17.54
C TRP A 755 -37.20 -14.42 -16.89
N LYS A 756 -35.90 -14.72 -16.78
CA LYS A 756 -35.42 -15.96 -16.14
C LYS A 756 -35.76 -16.02 -14.65
N LYS A 757 -35.88 -14.88 -13.99
CA LYS A 757 -36.26 -14.77 -12.57
C LYS A 757 -37.77 -14.86 -12.34
N GLY A 758 -38.57 -15.00 -13.39
CA GLY A 758 -40.02 -15.12 -13.27
C GLY A 758 -40.72 -13.80 -12.95
N VAL A 759 -40.09 -12.66 -13.23
CA VAL A 759 -40.75 -11.35 -13.13
C VAL A 759 -41.98 -11.33 -14.05
N ASN A 760 -43.05 -10.67 -13.62
CA ASN A 760 -44.31 -10.61 -14.35
C ASN A 760 -44.08 -10.15 -15.80
N LYS A 761 -44.58 -10.94 -16.76
CA LYS A 761 -44.41 -10.70 -18.20
C LYS A 761 -44.96 -9.33 -18.64
N ALA A 762 -46.05 -8.86 -18.03
CA ALA A 762 -46.60 -7.54 -18.32
C ALA A 762 -45.61 -6.42 -17.96
N VAL A 763 -44.86 -6.57 -16.87
CA VAL A 763 -43.82 -5.60 -16.45
C VAL A 763 -42.62 -5.63 -17.40
N ILE A 764 -42.20 -6.83 -17.83
CA ILE A 764 -41.11 -6.98 -18.80
C ILE A 764 -41.49 -6.36 -20.14
N ILE A 765 -42.70 -6.64 -20.63
CA ILE A 765 -43.23 -6.10 -21.89
C ILE A 765 -43.39 -4.58 -21.77
N LEU A 766 -43.96 -4.07 -20.69
CA LEU A 766 -44.08 -2.62 -20.45
C LEU A 766 -42.70 -1.94 -20.47
N THR A 767 -41.70 -2.53 -19.80
CA THR A 767 -40.34 -1.99 -19.77
C THR A 767 -39.73 -1.99 -21.17
N LEU A 768 -39.83 -3.09 -21.91
CA LEU A 768 -39.38 -3.16 -23.31
C LEU A 768 -40.07 -2.09 -24.18
N SER A 769 -41.38 -1.95 -24.03
CA SER A 769 -42.17 -0.94 -24.75
C SER A 769 -41.72 0.48 -24.43
N LEU A 770 -41.34 0.80 -23.18
CA LEU A 770 -40.79 2.11 -22.84
C LEU A 770 -39.47 2.39 -23.56
N PHE A 771 -38.57 1.40 -23.64
CA PHE A 771 -37.30 1.54 -24.36
C PHE A 771 -37.45 1.65 -25.89
N VAL A 772 -38.57 1.16 -26.43
CA VAL A 772 -38.88 1.18 -27.87
C VAL A 772 -39.67 2.43 -28.27
N ILE A 773 -40.66 2.83 -27.48
CA ILE A 773 -41.64 3.87 -27.83
C ILE A 773 -41.15 5.26 -27.47
N LEU A 774 -40.38 5.42 -26.38
CA LEU A 774 -39.96 6.74 -25.93
C LEU A 774 -38.94 7.36 -26.90
N PRO A 775 -39.30 8.44 -27.62
CA PRO A 775 -38.43 9.03 -28.64
C PRO A 775 -37.13 9.58 -28.05
N GLN A 776 -37.15 9.97 -26.77
CA GLN A 776 -35.97 10.45 -26.04
C GLN A 776 -34.86 9.38 -26.01
N ILE A 777 -35.22 8.10 -25.86
CA ILE A 777 -34.24 7.02 -25.82
C ILE A 777 -33.66 6.78 -27.21
N GLY A 778 -34.50 6.81 -28.25
CA GLY A 778 -34.08 6.69 -29.65
C GLY A 778 -33.11 7.79 -30.05
N ILE A 779 -33.47 9.07 -29.82
CA ILE A 779 -32.63 10.22 -30.17
C ILE A 779 -31.32 10.24 -29.37
N TYR A 780 -31.33 9.85 -28.10
CA TYR A 780 -30.10 9.79 -27.30
C TYR A 780 -29.13 8.72 -27.79
N ASN A 781 -29.61 7.55 -28.22
CA ASN A 781 -28.72 6.49 -28.73
C ASN A 781 -28.04 6.83 -30.07
N VAL A 782 -28.58 7.79 -30.83
CA VAL A 782 -27.95 8.32 -32.05
C VAL A 782 -27.22 9.65 -31.82
N SER A 783 -27.28 10.19 -30.60
CA SER A 783 -26.59 11.42 -30.21
C SER A 783 -25.23 11.13 -29.57
N ILE A 784 -24.16 11.72 -30.11
CA ILE A 784 -22.79 11.53 -29.65
C ILE A 784 -22.54 12.36 -28.39
N TRP A 785 -23.23 12.01 -27.30
CA TRP A 785 -23.03 12.62 -26.00
C TRP A 785 -22.33 11.63 -25.06
N LYS A 786 -21.32 12.14 -24.35
CA LYS A 786 -20.59 11.40 -23.30
C LYS A 786 -21.52 10.82 -22.22
N ASP A 787 -22.62 11.52 -21.95
CA ASP A 787 -23.69 11.11 -21.05
C ASP A 787 -24.35 9.78 -21.40
N VAL A 788 -24.50 9.50 -22.70
CA VAL A 788 -25.13 8.28 -23.19
C VAL A 788 -24.21 7.09 -22.93
N LEU A 789 -22.93 7.22 -23.28
CA LEU A 789 -21.95 6.18 -22.97
C LEU A 789 -21.78 5.99 -21.45
N TYR A 790 -21.74 7.09 -20.70
CA TYR A 790 -21.71 7.06 -19.25
C TYR A 790 -22.89 6.26 -18.66
N THR A 791 -24.11 6.50 -19.15
CA THR A 791 -25.32 5.79 -18.72
C THR A 791 -25.24 4.30 -19.02
N ILE A 792 -24.77 3.93 -20.22
CA ILE A 792 -24.56 2.53 -20.62
C ILE A 792 -23.59 1.82 -19.68
N LEU A 793 -22.47 2.47 -19.35
CA LEU A 793 -21.43 1.93 -18.45
C LEU A 793 -21.95 1.74 -17.02
N VAL A 794 -22.65 2.76 -16.49
CA VAL A 794 -23.27 2.69 -15.15
C VAL A 794 -24.30 1.56 -15.11
N MET A 795 -25.20 1.50 -16.08
CA MET A 795 -26.23 0.45 -16.15
C MET A 795 -25.62 -0.95 -16.25
N SER A 796 -24.57 -1.12 -17.05
CA SER A 796 -23.86 -2.39 -17.19
C SER A 796 -23.19 -2.81 -15.87
N SER A 797 -22.59 -1.87 -15.13
CA SER A 797 -21.99 -2.15 -13.82
C SER A 797 -23.03 -2.59 -12.79
N LEU A 798 -24.18 -1.91 -12.74
CA LEU A 798 -25.28 -2.21 -11.82
C LEU A 798 -25.97 -3.53 -12.17
N LEU A 799 -26.12 -3.83 -13.45
CA LEU A 799 -26.69 -5.09 -13.91
C LEU A 799 -25.84 -6.29 -13.46
N ILE A 800 -24.51 -6.20 -13.65
CA ILE A 800 -23.60 -7.25 -13.21
C ILE A 800 -23.60 -7.35 -11.68
N ALA A 801 -23.66 -6.23 -10.97
CA ALA A 801 -23.82 -6.19 -9.51
C ALA A 801 -25.09 -6.94 -9.06
N THR A 802 -26.25 -6.68 -9.68
CA THR A 802 -27.51 -7.36 -9.37
C THR A 802 -27.42 -8.87 -9.57
N VAL A 803 -26.79 -9.33 -10.66
CA VAL A 803 -26.57 -10.77 -10.90
C VAL A 803 -25.66 -11.39 -9.83
N VAL A 804 -24.68 -10.64 -9.32
CA VAL A 804 -23.78 -11.08 -8.24
C VAL A 804 -24.52 -11.18 -6.91
N PHE A 805 -25.36 -10.20 -6.58
CA PHE A 805 -26.21 -10.22 -5.38
C PHE A 805 -27.17 -11.41 -5.40
N ASP A 806 -27.84 -11.63 -6.53
CA ASP A 806 -28.80 -12.73 -6.69
C ASP A 806 -28.18 -14.12 -6.50
N LYS A 807 -26.95 -14.32 -7.00
CA LYS A 807 -26.25 -15.61 -6.90
C LYS A 807 -25.52 -15.81 -5.57
N ASN A 808 -25.54 -14.82 -4.66
CA ASN A 808 -24.72 -14.81 -3.43
C ASN A 808 -23.24 -15.15 -3.72
N GLY A 809 -22.71 -14.64 -4.84
CA GLY A 809 -21.35 -14.93 -5.30
C GLY A 809 -21.04 -14.39 -6.69
N ALA A 810 -19.77 -14.12 -6.94
CA ALA A 810 -19.30 -13.54 -8.19
C ALA A 810 -18.21 -14.38 -8.87
N SER A 811 -18.25 -14.47 -10.20
CA SER A 811 -17.09 -14.91 -10.99
C SER A 811 -16.08 -13.76 -11.16
N ARG A 812 -14.80 -14.09 -11.40
CA ARG A 812 -13.77 -13.06 -11.64
C ARG A 812 -14.09 -12.16 -12.84
N ILE A 813 -14.76 -12.69 -13.86
CA ILE A 813 -15.16 -11.93 -15.06
C ILE A 813 -16.24 -10.90 -14.70
N GLN A 814 -17.22 -11.27 -13.88
CA GLN A 814 -18.24 -10.34 -13.40
C GLN A 814 -17.63 -9.26 -12.51
N LEU A 815 -16.69 -9.63 -11.64
CA LEU A 815 -15.96 -8.69 -10.79
C LEU A 815 -15.12 -7.70 -11.59
N LEU A 816 -14.38 -8.20 -12.60
CA LEU A 816 -13.64 -7.35 -13.55
C LEU A 816 -14.60 -6.45 -14.34
N GLY A 817 -15.73 -6.97 -14.81
CA GLY A 817 -16.75 -6.18 -15.51
C GLY A 817 -17.28 -5.02 -14.66
N ILE A 818 -17.63 -5.27 -13.39
CA ILE A 818 -18.09 -4.21 -12.47
C ILE A 818 -17.02 -3.13 -12.31
N VAL A 819 -15.77 -3.52 -12.01
CA VAL A 819 -14.67 -2.56 -11.83
C VAL A 819 -14.39 -1.78 -13.12
N SER A 820 -14.25 -2.47 -14.25
CA SER A 820 -13.94 -1.83 -15.54
C SER A 820 -15.03 -0.86 -15.97
N PHE A 821 -16.31 -1.23 -15.85
CA PHE A 821 -17.40 -0.34 -16.22
C PHE A 821 -17.53 0.86 -15.27
N SER A 822 -17.37 0.67 -13.96
CA SER A 822 -17.39 1.79 -13.00
C SER A 822 -16.22 2.75 -13.20
N VAL A 823 -15.04 2.25 -13.54
CA VAL A 823 -13.85 3.06 -13.84
C VAL A 823 -14.03 3.83 -15.14
N LEU A 824 -14.47 3.17 -16.21
CA LEU A 824 -14.74 3.83 -17.49
C LEU A 824 -15.83 4.89 -17.33
N ALA A 825 -16.86 4.65 -16.51
CA ALA A 825 -17.89 5.64 -16.21
C ALA A 825 -17.28 6.88 -15.51
N ALA A 826 -16.43 6.69 -14.51
CA ALA A 826 -15.72 7.78 -13.83
C ALA A 826 -14.75 8.54 -14.76
N ALA A 827 -14.16 7.86 -15.74
CA ALA A 827 -13.21 8.45 -16.67
C ALA A 827 -13.90 9.20 -17.84
N VAL A 828 -15.09 8.76 -18.26
CA VAL A 828 -15.91 9.45 -19.26
C VAL A 828 -16.63 10.67 -18.66
N ARG A 829 -16.85 10.70 -17.34
CA ARG A 829 -17.48 11.83 -16.64
C ARG A 829 -16.97 11.96 -15.20
N LEU A 830 -16.42 13.14 -14.84
CA LEU A 830 -15.89 13.44 -13.50
C LEU A 830 -16.88 13.15 -12.35
N ASN A 831 -18.16 13.50 -12.52
CA ASN A 831 -19.21 13.21 -11.53
C ASN A 831 -19.49 11.70 -11.38
N GLY A 832 -19.02 10.87 -12.33
CA GLY A 832 -19.07 9.42 -12.30
C GLY A 832 -18.19 8.78 -11.22
N ILE A 833 -17.33 9.55 -10.55
CA ILE A 833 -16.49 9.07 -9.45
C ILE A 833 -17.30 8.41 -8.32
N ILE A 834 -18.54 8.85 -8.11
CA ILE A 834 -19.46 8.27 -7.12
C ILE A 834 -19.80 6.80 -7.43
N PHE A 835 -19.76 6.40 -8.72
CA PHE A 835 -20.05 5.02 -9.13
C PHE A 835 -18.88 4.07 -8.93
N LEU A 836 -17.72 4.55 -8.50
CA LEU A 836 -16.65 3.70 -7.94
C LEU A 836 -17.06 3.06 -6.60
N LEU A 837 -18.10 3.58 -5.95
CA LEU A 837 -18.70 2.96 -4.77
C LEU A 837 -19.46 1.68 -5.11
N VAL A 838 -19.93 1.47 -6.34
CA VAL A 838 -20.69 0.27 -6.74
C VAL A 838 -19.87 -1.01 -6.53
N PRO A 839 -18.63 -1.14 -7.03
CA PRO A 839 -17.76 -2.26 -6.68
C PRO A 839 -17.58 -2.42 -5.16
N ILE A 840 -17.41 -1.31 -4.43
CA ILE A 840 -17.21 -1.35 -2.98
C ILE A 840 -18.45 -1.90 -2.26
N ILE A 841 -19.64 -1.46 -2.63
CA ILE A 841 -20.92 -1.92 -2.08
C ILE A 841 -21.13 -3.41 -2.41
N VAL A 842 -20.89 -3.83 -3.65
CA VAL A 842 -20.96 -5.27 -4.04
C VAL A 842 -19.98 -6.10 -3.22
N ALA A 843 -18.76 -5.61 -3.02
CA ALA A 843 -17.77 -6.27 -2.20
C ALA A 843 -18.18 -6.34 -0.72
N LEU A 844 -18.83 -5.30 -0.20
CA LEU A 844 -19.28 -5.24 1.19
C LEU A 844 -20.44 -6.20 1.48
N PHE A 845 -21.45 -6.23 0.60
CA PHE A 845 -22.75 -6.85 0.89
C PHE A 845 -23.05 -8.12 0.08
N ALA A 846 -22.55 -8.27 -1.16
CA ALA A 846 -22.92 -9.40 -2.03
C ALA A 846 -22.00 -10.62 -1.89
N VAL A 847 -20.73 -10.40 -1.53
CA VAL A 847 -19.68 -11.44 -1.57
C VAL A 847 -19.35 -11.93 -0.16
N ARG A 848 -19.82 -13.14 0.20
CA ARG A 848 -19.38 -13.82 1.44
C ARG A 848 -17.92 -14.28 1.29
N ILE A 849 -16.99 -13.62 2.03
CA ILE A 849 -15.62 -14.01 2.50
C ILE A 849 -14.73 -14.80 1.49
N SER A 850 -13.47 -14.51 1.10
CA SER A 850 -12.38 -13.67 1.65
C SER A 850 -11.33 -13.20 0.60
N LYS A 851 -11.46 -13.40 -0.72
CA LYS A 851 -10.43 -12.92 -1.69
C LYS A 851 -10.99 -12.03 -2.79
N GLN A 852 -12.21 -12.29 -3.22
CA GLN A 852 -12.89 -11.50 -4.24
C GLN A 852 -13.33 -10.12 -3.74
N LYS A 853 -13.76 -10.03 -2.47
CA LYS A 853 -14.02 -8.78 -1.77
C LYS A 853 -12.80 -7.86 -1.76
N TYR A 854 -11.63 -8.41 -1.44
CA TYR A 854 -10.36 -7.67 -1.39
C TYR A 854 -9.78 -7.39 -2.78
N PHE A 855 -10.03 -8.27 -3.76
CA PHE A 855 -9.72 -7.98 -5.16
C PHE A 855 -10.54 -6.78 -5.66
N LEU A 856 -11.84 -6.69 -5.36
CA LEU A 856 -12.64 -5.54 -5.77
C LEU A 856 -12.20 -4.26 -5.09
N ILE A 857 -11.99 -4.30 -3.77
CA ILE A 857 -11.55 -3.12 -3.02
C ILE A 857 -10.14 -2.71 -3.48
N GLY A 858 -9.20 -3.65 -3.60
CA GLY A 858 -7.83 -3.40 -4.04
C GLY A 858 -7.76 -2.92 -5.49
N ALA A 859 -8.47 -3.56 -6.43
CA ALA A 859 -8.53 -3.13 -7.82
C ALA A 859 -9.22 -1.76 -7.95
N THR A 860 -10.31 -1.53 -7.21
CA THR A 860 -10.98 -0.21 -7.21
C THR A 860 -10.06 0.85 -6.65
N ILE A 861 -9.36 0.62 -5.54
CA ILE A 861 -8.40 1.58 -4.96
C ILE A 861 -7.22 1.81 -5.90
N LEU A 862 -6.64 0.76 -6.47
CA LEU A 862 -5.45 0.85 -7.32
C LEU A 862 -5.78 1.54 -8.65
N VAL A 863 -6.93 1.24 -9.24
CA VAL A 863 -7.39 1.90 -10.46
C VAL A 863 -7.91 3.31 -10.17
N SER A 864 -8.58 3.55 -9.04
CA SER A 864 -8.96 4.91 -8.61
C SER A 864 -7.71 5.74 -8.37
N ALA A 865 -6.68 5.20 -7.71
CA ALA A 865 -5.40 5.85 -7.53
C ALA A 865 -4.72 6.10 -8.87
N CYS A 866 -4.70 5.14 -9.80
CA CYS A 866 -4.16 5.37 -11.15
C CYS A 866 -4.93 6.47 -11.89
N VAL A 867 -6.26 6.47 -11.87
CA VAL A 867 -7.10 7.50 -12.50
C VAL A 867 -6.88 8.86 -11.84
N PHE A 868 -6.81 8.93 -10.50
CA PHE A 868 -6.57 10.17 -9.73
C PHE A 868 -5.13 10.67 -9.81
N LEU A 869 -4.15 9.80 -10.07
CA LEU A 869 -2.72 10.13 -10.25
C LEU A 869 -2.38 10.47 -11.71
N LEU A 870 -3.13 9.91 -12.67
CA LEU A 870 -2.99 10.21 -14.10
C LEU A 870 -3.82 11.43 -14.50
N LEU A 871 -4.95 11.72 -13.84
CA LEU A 871 -5.74 12.93 -14.08
C LEU A 871 -4.88 14.19 -14.05
N PRO A 872 -4.03 14.44 -13.03
CA PRO A 872 -3.20 15.65 -12.96
C PRO A 872 -2.00 15.66 -13.92
N ARG A 873 -1.54 14.49 -14.42
CA ARG A 873 -0.37 14.41 -15.29
C ARG A 873 -0.67 14.67 -16.77
N VAL A 874 -1.95 14.63 -17.15
CA VAL A 874 -2.45 15.07 -18.48
C VAL A 874 -3.03 16.50 -18.39
N LEU A 875 -3.06 17.10 -17.19
CA LEU A 875 -3.54 18.46 -16.92
C LEU A 875 -2.41 19.52 -16.92
N ASN A 876 -1.21 19.15 -17.38
CA ASN A 876 -0.13 20.09 -17.71
C ASN A 876 0.12 20.11 -19.20
#